data_AF-A0A4Q4MYL8-F1
#
_entry.id   AF-A0A4Q4MYL8-F1
#
_cell.length_a   1.000
_cell.length_b   1.000
_cell.length_c   1.000
_cell.angle_alpha   90.00
_cell.angle_beta   90.00
_cell.angle_gamma   90.00
#
_symmetry.space_group_name_H-M   'P 1'
#
loop_
_entity.id
_entity.type
_entity.pdbx_description
1 polymer ?
#
loop_
_entity_poly.entity_id
_entity_poly.type
_entity_poly.pdbx_seq_one_letter_code
_entity_poly.pdbx_strand_id
1 'polypeptide(L)'
;MRDAAFQCYVALFEAGLLNDHLLPLTHEWKDHDANTEQLLKKALRSKQIKPFTQMARAWAAPDLHQTTITVSCNRTHEKLSMRLTTPTRLSYIPDVLLYWDSETIFQASFGNQARKSAASVDMLEQLRAVTQLLDKSTRSDQSVSHKTDFVLLLGPDIEENHLMDWFKAYEGRVDMLDALTSGSENIQGLVRSTKLNGKPLVFSCITSEPEQKLDLEVVCVPLIKRRNFEALNALTNHFAAAPAVDLGRPSAAVQLRARECTVDLLDYRFAIFNLFVPSLWRHIEASTVAHQLQETILPNVPFGSLSHIVTAISAPSTGRATNYQRFEFFGDALLKFQTSVQLFTDHGNWPEGYLSQRKDSLVSNARLARAAIVKGLGSYILTDPLRRKWSVPRISDADQEAEERTLGVKALADVVEALIGAAYIDSGFRAARACTNVFLPEISAIVPQFPERISVKSNSPRDPEAETLIGYRFQDGLLLLEALTHPSCGTDAKTESYQRLEFLGDAVLDVLISTFLSRCLPELSQGQMTRIKAALGNKNILGYLCLHFSMDRDLVRIETGPDHRPHEVRYCEKVPLWQFMRHHSPDVVQAHKNAGHTFEQCGAEIHKILSEGATYPWKLLARLGPDKFYSDLVESVFGAVFNDSEGDLSECEKLFERIGLKYYAARMAEGTLDVVHPRDELQGLTGSSKLEIDVQPVFSGDERAIFVCSVRVEGTVIAEAQGCITEDEACVGGIQAAVAFLRSQQEGRGR
;
A
#
# COMPACT_ATOMS: atom_id res chain seq x y z
N MET A 1 39.77 -2.56 -36.73
CA MET A 1 39.72 -1.59 -35.62
C MET A 1 38.50 -1.78 -34.72
N ARG A 2 37.26 -1.91 -35.25
CA ARG A 2 36.06 -2.16 -34.43
C ARG A 2 36.14 -3.42 -33.55
N ASP A 3 36.68 -4.51 -34.10
CA ASP A 3 36.85 -5.78 -33.36
C ASP A 3 37.84 -5.66 -32.20
N ALA A 4 38.97 -4.97 -32.41
CA ALA A 4 39.96 -4.73 -31.37
C ALA A 4 39.42 -3.81 -30.27
N ALA A 5 38.61 -2.81 -30.62
CA ALA A 5 37.96 -1.93 -29.66
C ALA A 5 36.91 -2.69 -28.83
N PHE A 6 36.11 -3.55 -29.46
CA PHE A 6 35.13 -4.40 -28.77
C PHE A 6 35.80 -5.38 -27.80
N GLN A 7 36.85 -6.09 -28.25
CA GLN A 7 37.62 -7.00 -27.39
C GLN A 7 38.30 -6.27 -26.22
N CYS A 8 38.76 -5.03 -26.44
CA CYS A 8 39.30 -4.18 -25.37
C CYS A 8 38.22 -3.79 -24.35
N TYR A 9 37.02 -3.45 -24.81
CA TYR A 9 35.87 -3.17 -23.93
C TYR A 9 35.43 -4.40 -23.12
N VAL A 10 35.38 -5.58 -23.74
CA VAL A 10 35.10 -6.84 -23.04
C VAL A 10 36.16 -7.10 -21.98
N ALA A 11 37.45 -6.96 -22.31
CA ALA A 11 38.53 -7.14 -21.34
C ALA A 11 38.48 -6.13 -20.18
N LEU A 12 38.10 -4.87 -20.44
CA LEU A 12 37.93 -3.85 -19.40
C LEU A 12 36.70 -4.15 -18.51
N PHE A 13 35.61 -4.65 -19.09
CA PHE A 13 34.42 -5.08 -18.36
C PHE A 13 34.72 -6.30 -17.47
N GLU A 14 35.37 -7.34 -18.01
CA GLU A 14 35.81 -8.52 -17.27
C GLU A 14 36.83 -8.18 -16.16
N ALA A 15 37.69 -7.18 -16.39
CA ALA A 15 38.60 -6.64 -15.39
C ALA A 15 37.91 -5.78 -14.31
N GLY A 16 36.59 -5.57 -14.41
CA GLY A 16 35.82 -4.76 -13.47
C GLY A 16 36.19 -3.28 -13.48
N LEU A 17 36.60 -2.74 -14.64
CA LEU A 17 36.91 -1.32 -14.84
C LEU A 17 35.76 -0.56 -15.54
N LEU A 18 34.77 -1.28 -16.05
CA LEU A 18 33.53 -0.74 -16.61
C LEU A 18 32.33 -1.26 -15.81
N ASN A 19 31.24 -0.48 -15.76
CA ASN A 19 29.94 -0.94 -15.23
C ASN A 19 29.15 -1.76 -16.29
N ASP A 20 27.96 -2.24 -15.93
CA ASP A 20 27.06 -3.00 -16.82
C ASP A 20 26.59 -2.21 -18.05
N HIS A 21 26.75 -0.88 -18.02
CA HIS A 21 26.48 0.02 -19.14
C HIS A 21 27.74 0.32 -19.98
N LEU A 22 28.83 -0.43 -19.78
CA LEU A 22 30.13 -0.27 -20.46
C LEU A 22 30.78 1.11 -20.23
N LEU A 23 30.47 1.78 -19.12
CA LEU A 23 31.04 3.07 -18.77
C LEU A 23 32.14 2.92 -17.72
N PRO A 24 33.22 3.73 -17.75
CA PRO A 24 34.28 3.71 -16.75
C PRO A 24 33.74 3.84 -15.33
N LEU A 25 34.19 2.99 -14.41
CA LEU A 25 33.87 3.15 -13.00
C LEU A 25 34.50 4.44 -12.47
N THR A 26 33.68 5.43 -12.13
CA THR A 26 34.15 6.61 -11.42
C THR A 26 34.51 6.19 -9.98
N HIS A 27 35.71 6.56 -9.54
CA HIS A 27 36.22 6.25 -8.19
C HIS A 27 35.33 6.81 -7.06
N GLU A 28 34.39 7.71 -7.37
CA GLU A 28 33.55 8.45 -6.43
C GLU A 28 32.35 7.66 -5.89
N TRP A 29 32.01 6.49 -6.47
CA TRP A 29 30.77 5.77 -6.12
C TRP A 29 30.97 4.55 -5.23
N LYS A 30 32.21 4.32 -4.79
CA LYS A 30 32.50 3.36 -3.73
C LYS A 30 32.00 3.95 -2.41
N ASP A 31 30.71 3.75 -2.14
CA ASP A 31 30.14 3.72 -0.80
C ASP A 31 30.69 2.47 -0.06
N HIS A 32 32.03 2.35 -0.02
CA HIS A 32 32.73 1.41 0.83
C HIS A 32 32.69 1.99 2.23
N ASP A 33 31.80 1.44 3.05
CA ASP A 33 31.97 1.58 4.48
C ASP A 33 31.84 0.19 5.08
N ALA A 34 32.96 -0.42 5.48
CA ALA A 34 32.95 -1.52 6.43
C ALA A 34 32.17 -1.15 7.71
N ASN A 35 32.05 0.16 7.98
CA ASN A 35 31.16 0.74 8.98
C ASN A 35 29.67 0.51 8.68
N THR A 36 29.26 0.42 7.40
CA THR A 36 27.87 0.20 6.96
C THR A 36 27.36 -1.17 7.38
N GLU A 37 28.15 -2.23 7.19
CA GLU A 37 27.73 -3.58 7.57
C GLU A 37 27.62 -3.73 9.10
N GLN A 38 28.50 -3.06 9.84
CA GLN A 38 28.47 -3.03 11.30
C GLN A 38 27.32 -2.17 11.85
N LEU A 39 27.03 -1.02 11.23
CA LEU A 39 25.88 -0.17 11.53
C LEU A 39 24.56 -0.90 11.25
N LEU A 40 24.45 -1.57 10.09
CA LEU A 40 23.30 -2.42 9.77
C LEU A 40 23.16 -3.51 10.84
N LYS A 41 24.21 -4.31 11.12
CA LYS A 41 24.14 -5.37 12.15
C LYS A 41 23.74 -4.88 13.54
N LYS A 42 24.25 -3.72 13.98
CA LYS A 42 23.95 -3.15 15.30
C LYS A 42 22.57 -2.51 15.38
N ALA A 43 22.10 -1.86 14.30
CA ALA A 43 20.88 -1.06 14.32
C ALA A 43 19.63 -1.78 13.79
N LEU A 44 19.77 -2.99 13.26
CA LEU A 44 18.65 -3.93 13.22
C LEU A 44 18.11 -4.14 14.64
N ARG A 45 18.93 -3.97 15.70
CA ARG A 45 18.46 -3.99 17.09
C ARG A 45 17.99 -2.61 17.54
N SER A 46 16.73 -2.52 17.95
CA SER A 46 16.09 -1.30 18.43
C SER A 46 15.11 -1.59 19.55
N LYS A 47 14.95 -0.65 20.50
CA LYS A 47 13.90 -0.68 21.52
C LYS A 47 12.73 0.18 21.03
N GLN A 48 11.52 -0.39 20.97
CA GLN A 48 10.34 0.40 20.64
C GLN A 48 10.07 1.42 21.75
N ILE A 49 9.74 2.66 21.37
CA ILE A 49 9.24 3.65 22.32
C ILE A 49 7.94 3.13 22.92
N LYS A 50 7.88 3.12 24.26
CA LYS A 50 6.70 2.79 25.05
C LYS A 50 6.27 4.04 25.81
N PRO A 51 5.35 4.85 25.25
CA PRO A 51 4.85 6.06 25.91
C PRO A 51 4.39 5.81 27.34
N PHE A 52 3.75 4.67 27.60
CA PHE A 52 3.25 4.34 28.94
C PHE A 52 4.34 4.18 29.99
N THR A 53 5.56 3.78 29.62
CA THR A 53 6.69 3.72 30.56
C THR A 53 7.07 5.14 31.03
N GLN A 54 7.03 6.12 30.13
CA GLN A 54 7.26 7.52 30.47
C GLN A 54 6.12 8.09 31.32
N MET A 55 4.87 7.81 30.95
CA MET A 55 3.69 8.23 31.73
C MET A 55 3.66 7.61 33.13
N ALA A 56 4.06 6.34 33.25
CA ALA A 56 4.16 5.67 34.53
C ALA A 56 5.15 6.37 35.47
N ARG A 57 6.31 6.78 34.97
CA ARG A 57 7.30 7.56 35.74
C ARG A 57 6.80 8.95 36.12
N ALA A 58 5.96 9.57 35.29
CA ALA A 58 5.39 10.88 35.57
C ALA A 58 4.44 10.89 36.78
N TRP A 59 3.94 9.73 37.23
CA TRP A 59 3.19 9.63 38.49
C TRP A 59 4.01 9.98 39.74
N ALA A 60 5.34 10.05 39.65
CA ALA A 60 6.17 10.56 40.75
C ALA A 60 5.91 12.05 41.05
N ALA A 61 5.52 12.83 40.03
CA ALA A 61 5.16 14.24 40.14
C ALA A 61 4.11 14.58 39.07
N PRO A 62 2.84 14.16 39.25
CA PRO A 62 1.84 14.17 38.19
C PRO A 62 1.35 15.59 37.90
N ASP A 63 1.28 15.94 36.62
CA ASP A 63 0.52 17.08 36.12
C ASP A 63 -0.76 16.53 35.52
N LEU A 64 -1.86 16.55 36.26
CA LEU A 64 -3.06 15.79 35.88
C LEU A 64 -3.82 16.43 34.73
N HIS A 65 -4.15 15.63 33.73
CA HIS A 65 -5.00 16.02 32.60
C HIS A 65 -6.15 15.03 32.43
N GLN A 66 -7.34 15.56 32.16
CA GLN A 66 -8.55 14.79 31.91
C GLN A 66 -9.01 14.98 30.46
N THR A 67 -9.41 13.89 29.82
CA THR A 67 -9.95 13.86 28.46
C THR A 67 -11.25 13.06 28.45
N THR A 68 -12.32 13.59 27.87
CA THR A 68 -13.56 12.82 27.67
C THR A 68 -13.41 11.94 26.44
N ILE A 69 -13.75 10.66 26.57
CA ILE A 69 -13.88 9.70 25.47
C ILE A 69 -15.38 9.42 25.31
N THR A 70 -15.93 9.78 24.16
CA THR A 70 -17.33 9.50 23.83
C THR A 70 -17.38 8.39 22.79
N VAL A 71 -18.12 7.32 23.09
CA VAL A 71 -18.37 6.22 22.17
C VAL A 71 -19.82 6.27 21.73
N SER A 72 -20.07 6.34 20.42
CA SER A 72 -21.41 6.37 19.84
C SER A 72 -21.63 5.24 18.84
N CYS A 73 -22.77 4.56 18.94
CA CYS A 73 -23.17 3.48 18.03
C CYS A 73 -23.92 4.02 16.79
N ASN A 74 -23.57 3.54 15.60
CA ASN A 74 -24.25 3.92 14.36
C ASN A 74 -25.71 3.43 14.28
N ARG A 75 -26.04 2.27 14.88
CA ARG A 75 -27.40 1.67 14.82
C ARG A 75 -28.34 2.21 15.89
N THR A 76 -27.88 2.30 17.13
CA THR A 76 -28.74 2.70 18.26
C THR A 76 -28.70 4.20 18.54
N HIS A 77 -27.70 4.92 17.99
CA HIS A 77 -27.38 6.31 18.32
C HIS A 77 -27.12 6.59 19.81
N GLU A 78 -27.04 5.54 20.64
CA GLU A 78 -26.68 5.67 22.04
C GLU A 78 -25.24 6.16 22.16
N LYS A 79 -25.02 7.03 23.15
CA LYS A 79 -23.71 7.60 23.47
C LYS A 79 -23.35 7.26 24.91
N LEU A 80 -22.11 6.83 25.10
CA LEU A 80 -21.51 6.65 26.41
C LEU A 80 -20.25 7.50 26.50
N SER A 81 -20.19 8.37 27.51
CA SER A 81 -19.02 9.21 27.78
C SER A 81 -18.28 8.73 29.03
N MET A 82 -16.98 8.59 28.88
CA MET A 82 -16.05 8.19 29.93
C MET A 82 -14.95 9.24 30.05
N ARG A 83 -14.39 9.41 31.24
CA ARG A 83 -13.27 10.30 31.49
C ARG A 83 -11.98 9.51 31.66
N LEU A 84 -10.97 9.88 30.86
CA LEU A 84 -9.60 9.38 30.96
C LEU A 84 -8.75 10.41 31.71
N THR A 85 -8.17 10.01 32.84
CA THR A 85 -7.24 10.82 33.63
C THR A 85 -5.81 10.30 33.47
N THR A 86 -4.88 11.21 33.19
CA THR A 86 -3.48 10.92 32.89
C THR A 86 -2.53 11.84 33.67
N PRO A 87 -1.30 11.39 34.00
CA PRO A 87 -0.31 12.16 34.77
C PRO A 87 0.46 13.19 33.94
N THR A 88 0.24 13.22 32.63
CA THR A 88 0.86 14.12 31.66
C THR A 88 -0.15 14.43 30.57
N ARG A 89 -0.03 15.59 29.94
CA ARG A 89 -0.87 15.94 28.80
C ARG A 89 -0.69 14.92 27.68
N LEU A 90 -1.80 14.43 27.12
CA LEU A 90 -1.77 13.58 25.94
C LEU A 90 -1.59 14.46 24.69
N SER A 91 -0.95 13.92 23.66
CA SER A 91 -0.97 14.55 22.34
C SER A 91 -2.38 14.52 21.74
N TYR A 92 -2.60 15.21 20.61
CA TYR A 92 -3.87 15.10 19.89
C TYR A 92 -4.12 13.64 19.47
N ILE A 93 -5.32 13.13 19.74
CA ILE A 93 -5.74 11.77 19.40
C ILE A 93 -6.89 11.87 18.40
N PRO A 94 -6.73 11.38 17.17
CA PRO A 94 -7.81 11.39 16.18
C PRO A 94 -8.91 10.40 16.58
N ASP A 95 -10.12 10.65 16.10
CA ASP A 95 -11.25 9.72 16.23
C ASP A 95 -10.91 8.35 15.63
N VAL A 96 -11.52 7.30 16.17
CA VAL A 96 -11.30 5.92 15.71
C VAL A 96 -12.62 5.15 15.57
N LEU A 97 -12.72 4.37 14.50
CA LEU A 97 -13.83 3.46 14.27
C LEU A 97 -13.55 2.09 14.89
N LEU A 98 -14.55 1.55 15.56
CA LEU A 98 -14.52 0.28 16.29
C LEU A 98 -15.63 -0.62 15.74
N TYR A 99 -15.23 -1.65 15.00
CA TYR A 99 -16.11 -2.57 14.29
C TYR A 99 -16.54 -3.72 15.20
N TRP A 100 -17.77 -3.67 15.70
CA TRP A 100 -18.35 -4.75 16.48
C TRP A 100 -18.64 -5.98 15.60
N ASP A 101 -19.31 -5.73 14.47
CA ASP A 101 -19.54 -6.67 13.37
C ASP A 101 -19.51 -5.91 12.02
N SER A 102 -19.99 -6.50 10.93
CA SER A 102 -20.01 -5.88 9.60
C SER A 102 -21.00 -4.71 9.45
N GLU A 103 -22.00 -4.61 10.32
CA GLU A 103 -23.07 -3.61 10.28
C GLU A 103 -23.01 -2.63 11.46
N THR A 104 -22.54 -3.10 12.61
CA THR A 104 -22.50 -2.36 13.88
C THR A 104 -21.11 -1.75 14.09
N ILE A 105 -21.04 -0.43 13.98
CA ILE A 105 -19.82 0.36 14.10
C ILE A 105 -19.97 1.38 15.22
N PHE A 106 -19.00 1.40 16.12
CA PHE A 106 -18.89 2.41 17.15
C PHE A 106 -17.83 3.43 16.74
N GLN A 107 -18.14 4.72 16.86
CA GLN A 107 -17.14 5.78 16.72
C GLN A 107 -16.72 6.23 18.11
N ALA A 108 -15.42 6.21 18.39
CA ALA A 108 -14.84 6.77 19.59
C ALA A 108 -14.18 8.11 19.28
N SER A 109 -14.64 9.17 19.94
CA SER A 109 -14.10 10.52 19.82
C SER A 109 -13.45 10.99 21.12
N PHE A 110 -12.42 11.82 20.97
CA PHE A 110 -11.62 12.33 22.09
C PHE A 110 -11.85 13.84 22.23
N GLY A 111 -12.39 14.25 23.37
CA GLY A 111 -12.66 15.64 23.69
C GLY A 111 -11.40 16.45 24.01
N ASN A 112 -11.58 17.74 24.28
CA ASN A 112 -10.49 18.61 24.71
C ASN A 112 -9.94 18.18 26.07
N GLN A 113 -8.64 18.39 26.26
CA GLN A 113 -7.98 18.07 27.52
C GLN A 113 -8.06 19.24 28.49
N ALA A 114 -8.48 18.95 29.72
CA ALA A 114 -8.51 19.91 30.81
C ALA A 114 -7.43 19.56 31.83
N ARG A 115 -6.53 20.51 32.11
CA ARG A 115 -5.56 20.42 33.21
C ARG A 115 -6.29 20.54 34.55
N LYS A 116 -5.97 19.67 35.50
CA LYS A 116 -6.52 19.69 36.86
C LYS A 116 -5.46 20.15 37.86
N SER A 117 -5.77 21.22 38.60
CA SER A 117 -4.91 21.71 39.68
C SER A 117 -5.06 20.80 40.90
N ALA A 118 -4.03 20.00 41.19
CA ALA A 118 -3.88 19.11 42.36
C ALA A 118 -5.11 18.23 42.71
N ALA A 119 -5.06 16.95 42.34
CA ALA A 119 -6.04 15.98 42.85
C ALA A 119 -5.74 15.63 44.32
N SER A 120 -6.79 15.46 45.13
CA SER A 120 -6.66 14.84 46.44
C SER A 120 -6.22 13.38 46.30
N VAL A 121 -5.52 12.85 47.31
CA VAL A 121 -5.15 11.42 47.36
C VAL A 121 -6.41 10.55 47.26
N ASP A 122 -7.47 10.93 47.97
CA ASP A 122 -8.77 10.27 47.97
C ASP A 122 -9.39 10.15 46.55
N MET A 123 -9.29 11.21 45.74
CA MET A 123 -9.81 11.19 44.36
C MET A 123 -9.08 10.16 43.50
N LEU A 124 -7.76 10.07 43.63
CA LEU A 124 -6.96 9.10 42.88
C LEU A 124 -7.27 7.66 43.31
N GLU A 125 -7.48 7.42 44.60
CA GLU A 125 -7.90 6.10 45.10
C GLU A 125 -9.28 5.70 44.58
N GLN A 126 -10.23 6.63 44.55
CA GLN A 126 -11.56 6.41 43.97
C GLN A 126 -11.48 6.08 42.47
N LEU A 127 -10.70 6.84 41.70
CA LEU A 127 -10.49 6.58 40.28
C LEU A 127 -9.82 5.21 40.03
N ARG A 128 -8.89 4.80 40.89
CA ARG A 128 -8.28 3.46 40.83
C ARG A 128 -9.30 2.36 41.11
N ALA A 129 -10.17 2.56 42.09
CA ALA A 129 -11.25 1.61 42.41
C ALA A 129 -12.24 1.47 41.24
N VAL A 130 -12.66 2.59 40.64
CA VAL A 130 -13.53 2.61 39.45
C VAL A 130 -12.84 1.93 38.26
N THR A 131 -11.58 2.24 37.99
CA THR A 131 -10.81 1.60 36.90
C THR A 131 -10.71 0.09 37.13
N GLN A 132 -10.52 -0.35 38.37
CA GLN A 132 -10.49 -1.77 38.71
C GLN A 132 -11.85 -2.45 38.51
N LEU A 133 -12.95 -1.79 38.86
CA LEU A 133 -14.31 -2.29 38.61
C LEU A 133 -14.54 -2.48 37.10
N LEU A 134 -14.13 -1.51 36.28
CA LEU A 134 -14.20 -1.60 34.83
C LEU A 134 -13.33 -2.75 34.29
N ASP A 135 -12.05 -2.88 34.67
CA ASP A 135 -11.18 -3.97 34.19
C ASP A 135 -11.72 -5.36 34.56
N LYS A 136 -12.36 -5.51 35.73
CA LYS A 136 -13.01 -6.75 36.18
C LYS A 136 -14.25 -7.13 35.35
N SER A 137 -14.99 -6.15 34.85
CA SER A 137 -16.30 -6.36 34.18
C SER A 137 -16.26 -7.36 33.02
N THR A 138 -15.17 -7.40 32.24
CA THR A 138 -15.06 -8.25 31.05
C THR A 138 -14.21 -9.51 31.26
N ARG A 139 -13.81 -9.79 32.52
CA ARG A 139 -12.97 -10.94 32.89
C ARG A 139 -13.75 -11.96 33.71
N SER A 140 -13.26 -13.22 33.75
CA SER A 140 -13.77 -14.22 34.69
C SER A 140 -13.26 -13.95 36.10
N ASP A 141 -13.99 -14.39 37.11
CA ASP A 141 -13.63 -14.17 38.52
C ASP A 141 -12.24 -14.73 38.88
N GLN A 142 -11.82 -15.83 38.25
CA GLN A 142 -10.49 -16.44 38.45
C GLN A 142 -9.32 -15.66 37.80
N SER A 143 -9.60 -14.70 36.92
CA SER A 143 -8.57 -13.99 36.13
C SER A 143 -8.30 -12.57 36.62
N VAL A 144 -8.84 -12.21 37.78
CA VAL A 144 -8.80 -10.84 38.32
C VAL A 144 -7.52 -10.63 39.11
N SER A 145 -6.82 -9.52 38.83
CA SER A 145 -5.67 -9.09 39.62
C SER A 145 -6.07 -8.08 40.68
N HIS A 146 -5.46 -8.17 41.86
CA HIS A 146 -5.71 -7.25 42.97
C HIS A 146 -4.92 -5.94 42.91
N LYS A 147 -3.88 -5.84 42.07
CA LYS A 147 -3.12 -4.59 41.89
C LYS A 147 -3.97 -3.50 41.22
N THR A 148 -3.92 -2.27 41.75
CA THR A 148 -4.71 -1.09 41.33
C THR A 148 -3.84 0.07 40.84
N ASP A 149 -2.55 -0.17 40.63
CA ASP A 149 -1.55 0.81 40.23
C ASP A 149 -1.57 1.10 38.72
N PHE A 150 -2.73 1.38 38.15
CA PHE A 150 -2.88 1.68 36.72
C PHE A 150 -2.17 2.98 36.30
N VAL A 151 -1.65 3.01 35.06
CA VAL A 151 -0.99 4.19 34.48
C VAL A 151 -1.99 5.25 34.02
N LEU A 152 -3.10 4.85 33.37
CA LEU A 152 -4.19 5.77 33.08
C LEU A 152 -5.44 5.31 33.82
N LEU A 153 -6.21 6.28 34.32
CA LEU A 153 -7.39 6.03 35.15
C LEU A 153 -8.64 6.35 34.34
N LEU A 154 -9.60 5.43 34.34
CA LEU A 154 -10.87 5.56 33.64
C LEU A 154 -12.02 5.65 34.64
N GLY A 155 -12.99 6.50 34.35
CA GLY A 155 -14.24 6.59 35.10
C GLY A 155 -15.39 7.13 34.26
N PRO A 156 -16.62 7.11 34.77
CA PRO A 156 -17.76 7.76 34.12
C PRO A 156 -17.52 9.28 33.99
N ASP A 157 -18.05 9.89 32.93
CA ASP A 157 -17.97 11.35 32.76
C ASP A 157 -19.01 12.08 33.62
N ILE A 158 -18.76 12.13 34.93
CA ILE A 158 -19.61 12.77 35.95
C ILE A 158 -18.78 13.75 36.81
N GLU A 159 -19.44 14.58 37.60
CA GLU A 159 -18.73 15.43 38.56
C GLU A 159 -18.04 14.59 39.65
N GLU A 160 -16.87 15.05 40.10
CA GLU A 160 -15.97 14.27 40.97
C GLU A 160 -16.57 13.99 42.35
N ASN A 161 -17.40 14.89 42.88
CA ASN A 161 -18.17 14.73 44.11
C ASN A 161 -19.15 13.54 44.07
N HIS A 162 -19.61 13.15 42.88
CA HIS A 162 -20.55 12.04 42.69
C HIS A 162 -19.87 10.71 42.35
N LEU A 163 -18.54 10.68 42.20
CA LEU A 163 -17.80 9.48 41.79
C LEU A 163 -17.92 8.34 42.82
N MET A 164 -17.86 8.67 44.12
CA MET A 164 -17.96 7.66 45.17
C MET A 164 -19.37 7.10 45.31
N ASP A 165 -20.40 7.95 45.16
CA ASP A 165 -21.79 7.51 45.16
C ASP A 165 -22.08 6.61 43.97
N TRP A 166 -21.55 6.97 42.80
CA TRP A 166 -21.59 6.12 41.61
C TRP A 166 -20.89 4.78 41.86
N PHE A 167 -19.68 4.79 42.41
CA PHE A 167 -18.94 3.55 42.69
C PHE A 167 -19.73 2.62 43.62
N LYS A 168 -20.29 3.14 44.72
CA LYS A 168 -21.10 2.35 45.66
C LYS A 168 -22.38 1.80 45.03
N ALA A 169 -22.98 2.51 44.08
CA ALA A 169 -24.19 2.06 43.41
C ALA A 169 -23.92 0.92 42.40
N TYR A 170 -22.73 0.89 41.81
CA TYR A 170 -22.37 -0.04 40.73
C TYR A 170 -21.39 -1.14 41.14
N GLU A 171 -20.79 -1.07 42.33
CA GLU A 171 -19.94 -2.13 42.87
C GLU A 171 -20.79 -3.28 43.43
N GLY A 172 -20.45 -4.51 43.04
CA GLY A 172 -21.05 -5.72 43.58
C GLY A 172 -22.00 -6.41 42.60
N ARG A 173 -22.82 -7.29 43.15
CA ARG A 173 -23.73 -8.17 42.40
C ARG A 173 -25.02 -8.38 43.18
N VAL A 174 -26.08 -8.69 42.44
CA VAL A 174 -27.37 -9.13 43.00
C VAL A 174 -27.71 -10.52 42.50
N ASP A 175 -28.47 -11.28 43.28
CA ASP A 175 -28.99 -12.59 42.87
C ASP A 175 -29.94 -12.41 41.68
N MET A 176 -29.83 -13.29 40.68
CA MET A 176 -30.66 -13.19 39.47
C MET A 176 -32.16 -13.31 39.77
N LEU A 177 -32.54 -14.12 40.76
CA LEU A 177 -33.95 -14.26 41.18
C LEU A 177 -34.49 -12.94 41.77
N ASP A 178 -33.68 -12.23 42.54
CA ASP A 178 -34.05 -10.94 43.12
C ASP A 178 -34.15 -9.85 42.04
N ALA A 179 -33.20 -9.85 41.09
CA ALA A 179 -33.23 -8.95 39.95
C ALA A 179 -34.49 -9.15 39.08
N LEU A 180 -34.86 -10.40 38.80
CA LEU A 180 -36.07 -10.71 38.03
C LEU A 180 -37.38 -10.40 38.77
N THR A 181 -37.41 -10.55 40.11
CA THR A 181 -38.63 -10.32 40.90
C THR A 181 -38.90 -8.84 41.21
N SER A 182 -37.88 -7.99 41.14
CA SER A 182 -38.01 -6.52 41.26
C SER A 182 -38.75 -5.84 40.09
N GLY A 183 -39.25 -6.60 39.10
CA GLY A 183 -40.07 -6.09 38.00
C GLY A 183 -39.29 -5.49 36.83
N SER A 184 -37.97 -5.70 36.79
CA SER A 184 -37.14 -5.28 35.64
C SER A 184 -37.09 -6.41 34.62
N GLU A 185 -37.93 -6.34 33.58
CA GLU A 185 -37.80 -7.22 32.40
C GLU A 185 -36.46 -7.01 31.66
N ASN A 186 -35.75 -5.91 31.97
CA ASN A 186 -34.53 -5.51 31.31
C ASN A 186 -33.33 -5.57 32.27
N ILE A 187 -32.69 -6.73 32.34
CA ILE A 187 -31.45 -6.93 33.11
C ILE A 187 -30.32 -6.12 32.46
N GLN A 188 -29.95 -5.01 33.12
CA GLN A 188 -28.92 -4.11 32.61
C GLN A 188 -27.49 -4.56 32.94
N GLY A 189 -27.30 -5.52 33.84
CA GLY A 189 -25.98 -6.01 34.21
C GLY A 189 -25.52 -7.24 33.42
N LEU A 190 -24.22 -7.54 33.48
CA LEU A 190 -23.71 -8.82 32.97
C LEU A 190 -24.07 -9.96 33.93
N VAL A 191 -24.52 -11.08 33.37
CA VAL A 191 -24.86 -12.29 34.12
C VAL A 191 -23.60 -13.14 34.32
N ARG A 192 -23.42 -13.68 35.52
CA ARG A 192 -22.34 -14.61 35.85
C ARG A 192 -22.90 -15.85 36.50
N SER A 193 -22.37 -17.00 36.13
CA SER A 193 -22.74 -18.28 36.74
C SER A 193 -21.54 -18.95 37.39
N THR A 194 -21.78 -19.53 38.55
CA THR A 194 -20.80 -20.37 39.27
C THR A 194 -20.36 -21.56 38.42
N LYS A 195 -21.26 -22.17 37.62
CA LYS A 195 -20.96 -23.28 36.70
C LYS A 195 -19.95 -22.93 35.62
N LEU A 196 -19.88 -21.66 35.22
CA LEU A 196 -19.01 -21.17 34.16
C LEU A 196 -17.79 -20.42 34.71
N ASN A 197 -17.45 -20.63 35.98
CA ASN A 197 -16.35 -19.95 36.68
C ASN A 197 -16.46 -18.42 36.64
N GLY A 198 -17.69 -17.90 36.74
CA GLY A 198 -17.95 -16.45 36.77
C GLY A 198 -17.60 -15.74 35.46
N LYS A 199 -17.62 -16.43 34.32
CA LYS A 199 -17.48 -15.78 33.00
C LYS A 199 -18.66 -14.83 32.75
N PRO A 200 -18.41 -13.63 32.20
CA PRO A 200 -19.47 -12.68 31.90
C PRO A 200 -20.32 -13.15 30.71
N LEU A 201 -21.63 -13.05 30.86
CA LEU A 201 -22.65 -13.36 29.87
C LEU A 201 -23.60 -12.17 29.72
N VAL A 202 -24.15 -12.00 28.52
CA VAL A 202 -25.19 -11.01 28.24
C VAL A 202 -26.54 -11.70 28.40
N PHE A 203 -27.44 -11.13 29.21
CA PHE A 203 -28.81 -11.63 29.36
C PHE A 203 -29.57 -11.51 28.04
N SER A 204 -30.33 -12.55 27.67
CA SER A 204 -31.15 -12.56 26.45
C SER A 204 -32.64 -12.61 26.77
N CYS A 205 -33.09 -13.68 27.44
CA CYS A 205 -34.50 -13.86 27.78
C CYS A 205 -34.69 -14.93 28.87
N ILE A 206 -35.93 -15.09 29.32
CA ILE A 206 -36.38 -16.13 30.26
C ILE A 206 -37.10 -17.21 29.44
N THR A 207 -36.88 -18.48 29.74
CA THR A 207 -37.46 -19.62 28.99
C THR A 207 -38.67 -20.28 29.63
N SER A 208 -38.92 -20.05 30.93
CA SER A 208 -40.02 -20.69 31.69
C SER A 208 -41.05 -19.68 32.21
N GLU A 209 -42.33 -20.08 32.23
CA GLU A 209 -43.43 -19.26 32.74
C GLU A 209 -43.24 -18.92 34.24
N PRO A 210 -43.53 -17.67 34.67
CA PRO A 210 -43.20 -17.15 36.00
C PRO A 210 -43.96 -17.80 37.19
N GLU A 211 -44.84 -18.77 36.94
CA GLU A 211 -45.70 -19.38 37.95
C GLU A 211 -44.95 -20.35 38.90
N GLN A 212 -43.76 -20.83 38.53
CA GLN A 212 -42.86 -21.60 39.40
C GLN A 212 -41.55 -20.84 39.69
N LYS A 213 -41.60 -19.91 40.65
CA LYS A 213 -40.46 -19.03 41.04
C LYS A 213 -39.13 -19.73 41.36
N LEU A 214 -39.12 -21.03 41.65
CA LEU A 214 -37.94 -21.77 42.13
C LEU A 214 -37.08 -22.41 41.02
N ASP A 215 -37.61 -22.61 39.81
CA ASP A 215 -36.91 -23.26 38.68
C ASP A 215 -36.93 -22.38 37.40
N LEU A 216 -36.83 -21.06 37.57
CA LEU A 216 -36.66 -20.13 36.46
C LEU A 216 -35.34 -20.39 35.73
N GLU A 217 -35.43 -20.51 34.40
CA GLU A 217 -34.28 -20.67 33.52
C GLU A 217 -34.11 -19.44 32.64
N VAL A 218 -32.86 -19.03 32.49
CA VAL A 218 -32.47 -17.83 31.76
C VAL A 218 -31.53 -18.21 30.63
N VAL A 219 -31.73 -17.57 29.49
CA VAL A 219 -30.87 -17.72 28.32
C VAL A 219 -29.91 -16.55 28.29
N CYS A 220 -28.62 -16.87 28.23
CA CYS A 220 -27.57 -15.87 28.15
C CYS A 220 -26.61 -16.19 26.99
N VAL A 221 -25.99 -15.16 26.44
CA VAL A 221 -24.99 -15.28 25.38
C VAL A 221 -23.61 -14.95 25.93
N PRO A 222 -22.57 -15.75 25.66
CA PRO A 222 -21.21 -15.44 26.08
C PRO A 222 -20.74 -14.07 25.58
N LEU A 223 -20.13 -13.27 26.46
CA LEU A 223 -19.53 -12.00 26.05
C LEU A 223 -18.41 -12.23 25.02
N ILE A 224 -18.34 -11.38 24.01
CA ILE A 224 -17.34 -11.49 22.95
C ILE A 224 -15.90 -11.44 23.54
N LYS A 225 -15.06 -12.37 23.08
CA LYS A 225 -13.66 -12.48 23.52
C LYS A 225 -12.68 -11.65 22.68
N ARG A 226 -13.14 -11.16 21.52
CA ARG A 226 -12.36 -10.27 20.65
C ARG A 226 -11.97 -9.00 21.41
N ARG A 227 -10.77 -8.50 21.12
CA ARG A 227 -10.22 -7.26 21.73
C ARG A 227 -9.72 -6.25 20.70
N ASN A 228 -9.46 -6.68 19.46
CA ASN A 228 -9.06 -5.81 18.36
C ASN A 228 -10.30 -5.41 17.55
N PHE A 229 -10.86 -4.24 17.86
CA PHE A 229 -12.04 -3.70 17.19
C PHE A 229 -11.67 -2.70 16.08
N GLU A 230 -10.40 -2.35 15.90
CA GLU A 230 -9.97 -1.35 14.91
C GLU A 230 -9.93 -1.88 13.45
N ALA A 231 -9.96 -3.20 13.23
CA ALA A 231 -9.82 -3.78 11.89
C ALA A 231 -11.02 -4.66 11.50
N LEU A 232 -11.68 -4.34 10.39
CA LEU A 232 -12.78 -5.15 9.82
C LEU A 232 -12.30 -6.56 9.44
N ASN A 233 -11.07 -6.67 8.92
CA ASN A 233 -10.44 -7.94 8.52
C ASN A 233 -10.20 -8.91 9.69
N ALA A 234 -10.30 -8.44 10.95
CA ALA A 234 -10.28 -9.32 12.10
C ALA A 234 -11.60 -10.13 12.26
N LEU A 235 -12.62 -9.85 11.45
CA LEU A 235 -13.84 -10.66 11.31
C LEU A 235 -13.65 -11.82 10.32
N THR A 236 -12.84 -11.64 9.26
CA THR A 236 -12.71 -12.59 8.14
C THR A 236 -11.76 -13.76 8.38
N ASN A 237 -10.90 -13.73 9.41
CA ASN A 237 -10.08 -14.88 9.80
C ASN A 237 -10.90 -16.11 10.29
N HIS A 238 -12.23 -16.00 10.36
CA HIS A 238 -13.14 -17.13 10.57
C HIS A 238 -13.87 -17.63 9.31
N PHE A 239 -13.79 -16.92 8.17
CA PHE A 239 -14.56 -17.24 6.96
C PHE A 239 -13.76 -17.94 5.85
N ALA A 240 -12.44 -18.06 5.98
CA ALA A 240 -11.62 -18.78 4.98
C ALA A 240 -11.68 -20.32 5.10
N ALA A 241 -12.43 -20.90 6.06
CA ALA A 241 -12.48 -22.36 6.25
C ALA A 241 -13.78 -22.89 6.90
N ALA A 242 -14.93 -22.27 6.68
CA ALA A 242 -16.20 -22.87 7.09
C ALA A 242 -17.32 -22.54 6.09
N PRO A 243 -18.11 -23.54 5.64
CA PRO A 243 -19.27 -23.29 4.80
C PRO A 243 -20.26 -22.40 5.55
N ALA A 244 -20.96 -21.54 4.79
CA ALA A 244 -21.96 -20.60 5.28
C ALA A 244 -22.92 -21.29 6.26
N VAL A 245 -22.77 -21.00 7.56
CA VAL A 245 -23.74 -21.40 8.58
C VAL A 245 -24.77 -20.28 8.69
N ASP A 246 -26.00 -20.67 8.39
CA ASP A 246 -27.24 -19.91 8.49
C ASP A 246 -27.34 -19.07 9.79
N LEU A 247 -27.49 -17.74 9.65
CA LEU A 247 -27.41 -16.72 10.72
C LEU A 247 -28.71 -16.60 11.56
N GLY A 248 -29.42 -17.71 11.79
CA GLY A 248 -30.75 -17.71 12.42
C GLY A 248 -30.83 -18.14 13.89
N ARG A 249 -29.75 -18.64 14.51
CA ARG A 249 -29.70 -18.98 15.96
C ARG A 249 -28.30 -18.73 16.50
N PRO A 250 -28.12 -18.06 17.67
CA PRO A 250 -26.81 -17.97 18.28
C PRO A 250 -26.40 -19.37 18.76
N SER A 251 -25.55 -20.06 17.99
CA SER A 251 -24.99 -21.39 18.30
C SER A 251 -24.21 -21.45 19.64
N ALA A 252 -24.17 -20.37 20.42
CA ALA A 252 -23.46 -20.22 21.68
C ALA A 252 -24.35 -19.81 22.86
N ALA A 253 -25.68 -19.66 22.69
CA ALA A 253 -26.57 -19.35 23.81
C ALA A 253 -26.52 -20.48 24.86
N VAL A 254 -26.42 -20.10 26.13
CA VAL A 254 -26.35 -21.02 27.27
C VAL A 254 -27.58 -20.82 28.15
N GLN A 255 -28.26 -21.93 28.44
CA GLN A 255 -29.39 -21.96 29.35
C GLN A 255 -28.89 -22.28 30.76
N LEU A 256 -29.23 -21.43 31.72
CA LEU A 256 -28.75 -21.49 33.09
C LEU A 256 -29.92 -21.34 34.06
N ARG A 257 -29.81 -21.96 35.23
CA ARG A 257 -30.79 -21.78 36.30
C ARG A 257 -30.57 -20.44 36.97
N ALA A 258 -31.62 -19.63 37.13
CA ALA A 258 -31.52 -18.30 37.72
C ALA A 258 -30.88 -18.33 39.12
N ARG A 259 -31.20 -19.32 39.96
CA ARG A 259 -30.58 -19.47 41.30
C ARG A 259 -29.06 -19.69 41.33
N GLU A 260 -28.46 -20.03 40.18
CA GLU A 260 -27.01 -20.24 40.05
C GLU A 260 -26.32 -19.05 39.38
N CYS A 261 -27.07 -17.97 39.14
CA CYS A 261 -26.65 -16.79 38.43
C CYS A 261 -26.73 -15.56 39.33
N THR A 262 -25.73 -14.70 39.19
CA THR A 262 -25.71 -13.35 39.76
C THR A 262 -25.61 -12.33 38.63
N VAL A 263 -26.16 -11.15 38.84
CA VAL A 263 -26.09 -10.03 37.90
C VAL A 263 -25.13 -8.98 38.47
N ASP A 264 -24.15 -8.56 37.67
CA ASP A 264 -23.29 -7.42 38.03
C ASP A 264 -24.14 -6.16 38.16
N LEU A 265 -23.95 -5.37 39.22
CA LEU A 265 -24.65 -4.08 39.37
C LEU A 265 -24.22 -3.08 38.29
N LEU A 266 -22.97 -3.19 37.82
CA LEU A 266 -22.44 -2.40 36.70
C LEU A 266 -23.24 -2.63 35.43
N ASP A 267 -23.80 -1.53 34.89
CA ASP A 267 -24.50 -1.53 33.61
C ASP A 267 -23.58 -2.04 32.48
N TYR A 268 -24.11 -2.96 31.68
CA TYR A 268 -23.43 -3.65 30.60
C TYR A 268 -22.79 -2.69 29.58
N ARG A 269 -23.31 -1.47 29.43
CA ARG A 269 -22.73 -0.43 28.56
C ARG A 269 -21.30 -0.06 28.98
N PHE A 270 -21.01 0.01 30.28
CA PHE A 270 -19.65 0.22 30.78
C PHE A 270 -18.75 -0.99 30.53
N ALA A 271 -19.31 -2.20 30.59
CA ALA A 271 -18.58 -3.41 30.26
C ALA A 271 -18.25 -3.49 28.75
N ILE A 272 -19.17 -3.07 27.88
CA ILE A 272 -18.94 -2.93 26.44
C ILE A 272 -17.83 -1.90 26.19
N PHE A 273 -17.87 -0.74 26.85
CA PHE A 273 -16.77 0.23 26.76
C PHE A 273 -15.42 -0.39 27.16
N ASN A 274 -15.39 -1.18 28.23
CA ASN A 274 -14.18 -1.88 28.65
C ASN A 274 -13.68 -2.92 27.63
N LEU A 275 -14.54 -3.47 26.76
CA LEU A 275 -14.09 -4.29 25.63
C LEU A 275 -13.30 -3.47 24.59
N PHE A 276 -13.61 -2.19 24.44
CA PHE A 276 -12.92 -1.27 23.53
C PHE A 276 -11.61 -0.72 24.10
N VAL A 277 -11.48 -0.64 25.43
CA VAL A 277 -10.31 -0.08 26.11
C VAL A 277 -8.97 -0.58 25.53
N PRO A 278 -8.74 -1.88 25.25
CA PRO A 278 -7.47 -2.34 24.68
C PRO A 278 -7.17 -1.74 23.28
N SER A 279 -8.20 -1.57 22.45
CA SER A 279 -8.07 -0.92 21.14
C SER A 279 -7.83 0.58 21.29
N LEU A 280 -8.60 1.26 22.15
CA LEU A 280 -8.41 2.67 22.46
C LEU A 280 -7.00 2.95 23.01
N TRP A 281 -6.48 2.07 23.87
CA TRP A 281 -5.14 2.21 24.44
C TRP A 281 -4.05 2.14 23.39
N ARG A 282 -4.14 1.13 22.51
CA ARG A 282 -3.20 0.95 21.40
C ARG A 282 -3.26 2.14 20.45
N HIS A 283 -4.45 2.69 20.21
CA HIS A 283 -4.64 3.89 19.41
C HIS A 283 -3.96 5.11 20.05
N ILE A 284 -4.18 5.37 21.34
CA ILE A 284 -3.51 6.43 22.11
C ILE A 284 -1.99 6.26 22.06
N GLU A 285 -1.48 5.04 22.26
CA GLU A 285 -0.06 4.73 22.18
C GLU A 285 0.52 5.09 20.81
N ALA A 286 -0.13 4.61 19.75
CA ALA A 286 0.30 4.84 18.38
C ALA A 286 0.28 6.34 18.02
N SER A 287 -0.78 7.07 18.40
CA SER A 287 -0.86 8.51 18.21
C SER A 287 0.24 9.25 18.96
N THR A 288 0.55 8.84 20.19
CA THR A 288 1.63 9.47 20.97
C THR A 288 2.99 9.25 20.30
N VAL A 289 3.28 8.02 19.84
CA VAL A 289 4.53 7.72 19.11
C VAL A 289 4.61 8.50 17.79
N ALA A 290 3.51 8.56 17.04
CA ALA A 290 3.45 9.30 15.79
C ALA A 290 3.68 10.81 16.01
N HIS A 291 3.12 11.38 17.08
CA HIS A 291 3.30 12.78 17.40
C HIS A 291 4.75 13.08 17.79
N GLN A 292 5.35 12.22 18.63
CA GLN A 292 6.77 12.33 18.95
C GLN A 292 7.65 12.23 17.70
N LEU A 293 7.32 11.33 16.75
CA LEU A 293 8.04 11.24 15.48
C LEU A 293 7.95 12.54 14.67
N GLN A 294 6.74 13.13 14.62
CA GLN A 294 6.49 14.38 13.93
C GLN A 294 7.32 15.53 14.50
N GLU A 295 7.41 15.66 15.83
CA GLU A 295 8.18 16.72 16.48
C GLU A 295 9.70 16.52 16.39
N THR A 296 10.16 15.27 16.33
CA THR A 296 11.60 14.95 16.44
C THR A 296 12.28 14.75 15.09
N ILE A 297 11.78 13.82 14.26
CA ILE A 297 12.41 13.45 12.98
C ILE A 297 11.81 14.26 11.83
N LEU A 298 10.52 14.59 11.88
CA LEU A 298 9.78 15.19 10.77
C LEU A 298 9.30 16.64 11.05
N PRO A 299 10.04 17.52 11.79
CA PRO A 299 9.50 18.82 12.23
C PRO A 299 9.17 19.77 11.08
N ASN A 300 9.85 19.61 9.93
CA ASN A 300 9.67 20.44 8.74
C ASN A 300 8.77 19.78 7.68
N VAL A 301 8.19 18.62 7.96
CA VAL A 301 7.29 17.93 7.03
C VAL A 301 5.85 18.31 7.40
N PRO A 302 5.12 19.00 6.52
CA PRO A 302 3.74 19.37 6.79
C PRO A 302 2.87 18.10 6.76
N PHE A 303 2.44 17.67 7.94
CA PHE A 303 1.41 16.64 8.12
C PHE A 303 0.19 17.28 8.76
N GLY A 304 -0.95 17.23 8.06
CA GLY A 304 -2.27 17.60 8.54
C GLY A 304 -2.95 16.49 9.35
N SER A 305 -2.67 15.21 9.05
CA SER A 305 -3.25 14.09 9.78
C SER A 305 -2.21 13.15 10.39
N LEU A 306 -2.29 12.98 11.71
CA LEU A 306 -1.47 12.04 12.47
C LEU A 306 -1.77 10.57 12.11
N SER A 307 -2.98 10.27 11.61
CA SER A 307 -3.36 8.91 11.23
C SER A 307 -2.54 8.38 10.05
N HIS A 308 -2.05 9.28 9.19
CA HIS A 308 -1.15 8.94 8.09
C HIS A 308 0.22 8.50 8.62
N ILE A 309 0.78 9.22 9.59
CA ILE A 309 2.04 8.83 10.27
C ILE A 309 1.85 7.50 11.00
N VAL A 310 0.77 7.32 11.77
CA VAL A 310 0.46 6.06 12.46
C VAL A 310 0.44 4.89 11.48
N THR A 311 -0.20 5.06 10.32
CA THR A 311 -0.25 4.02 9.29
C THR A 311 1.15 3.74 8.72
N ALA A 312 1.93 4.78 8.40
CA ALA A 312 3.28 4.65 7.83
C ALA A 312 4.29 3.96 8.77
N ILE A 313 4.12 4.07 10.09
CA ILE A 313 5.02 3.42 11.06
C ILE A 313 4.48 2.08 11.58
N SER A 314 3.29 1.67 11.18
CA SER A 314 2.68 0.41 11.66
C SER A 314 3.03 -0.76 10.75
N ALA A 315 3.65 -1.80 11.31
CA ALA A 315 3.94 -3.03 10.58
C ALA A 315 2.68 -3.89 10.38
N PRO A 316 2.63 -4.73 9.32
CA PRO A 316 1.54 -5.69 9.12
C PRO A 316 1.30 -6.60 10.33
N SER A 317 2.36 -6.94 11.07
CA SER A 317 2.30 -7.76 12.30
C SER A 317 1.43 -7.16 13.41
N THR A 318 1.16 -5.86 13.39
CA THR A 318 0.32 -5.19 14.40
C THR A 318 -1.16 -5.58 14.31
N GLY A 319 -1.61 -6.11 13.16
CA GLY A 319 -3.02 -6.44 12.90
C GLY A 319 -3.95 -5.21 12.92
N ARG A 320 -3.43 -4.02 12.60
CA ARG A 320 -4.24 -2.81 12.39
C ARG A 320 -4.98 -2.87 11.04
N ALA A 321 -5.99 -2.02 10.87
CA ALA A 321 -6.72 -1.92 9.60
C ALA A 321 -5.82 -1.47 8.44
N THR A 322 -4.88 -0.58 8.73
CA THR A 322 -3.90 -0.05 7.80
C THR A 322 -2.49 -0.25 8.36
N ASN A 323 -1.52 -0.37 7.47
CA ASN A 323 -0.11 -0.55 7.80
C ASN A 323 0.76 0.15 6.73
N TYR A 324 2.07 0.16 6.92
CA TYR A 324 3.01 0.92 6.09
C TYR A 324 2.94 0.56 4.60
N GLN A 325 2.57 -0.69 4.28
CA GLN A 325 2.48 -1.19 2.90
C GLN A 325 1.53 -0.37 2.03
N ARG A 326 0.52 0.24 2.66
CA ARG A 326 -0.44 1.12 1.99
C ARG A 326 0.24 2.34 1.38
N PHE A 327 1.26 2.88 2.04
CA PHE A 327 1.96 4.09 1.59
C PHE A 327 3.31 3.81 0.94
N GLU A 328 3.97 2.70 1.31
CA GLU A 328 5.22 2.19 0.69
C GLU A 328 5.13 2.24 -0.84
N PHE A 329 4.06 1.67 -1.41
CA PHE A 329 3.84 1.61 -2.85
C PHE A 329 3.94 2.97 -3.56
N PHE A 330 3.38 4.02 -2.96
CA PHE A 330 3.46 5.38 -3.53
C PHE A 330 4.79 6.04 -3.22
N GLY A 331 5.32 5.80 -2.01
CA GLY A 331 6.60 6.30 -1.55
C GLY A 331 7.76 5.90 -2.46
N ASP A 332 7.80 4.63 -2.87
CA ASP A 332 8.79 4.09 -3.82
C ASP A 332 8.77 4.86 -5.15
N ALA A 333 7.58 5.00 -5.75
CA ALA A 333 7.40 5.72 -7.02
C ALA A 333 7.81 7.21 -6.90
N LEU A 334 7.40 7.87 -5.82
CA LEU A 334 7.74 9.27 -5.56
C LEU A 334 9.22 9.47 -5.32
N LEU A 335 9.86 8.57 -4.57
CA LEU A 335 11.29 8.61 -4.30
C LEU A 335 12.10 8.44 -5.59
N LYS A 336 11.75 7.46 -6.42
CA LYS A 336 12.36 7.25 -7.75
C LYS A 336 12.17 8.47 -8.62
N PHE A 337 10.96 9.01 -8.71
CA PHE A 337 10.65 10.23 -9.45
C PHE A 337 11.49 11.43 -9.00
N GLN A 338 11.49 11.76 -7.70
CA GLN A 338 12.25 12.88 -7.16
C GLN A 338 13.75 12.73 -7.40
N THR A 339 14.28 11.52 -7.26
CA THR A 339 15.69 11.20 -7.50
C THR A 339 16.03 11.34 -8.99
N SER A 340 15.21 10.77 -9.88
CA SER A 340 15.42 10.87 -11.33
C SER A 340 15.39 12.31 -11.82
N VAL A 341 14.42 13.12 -11.36
CA VAL A 341 14.34 14.54 -11.74
C VAL A 341 15.56 15.33 -11.24
N GLN A 342 15.99 15.11 -10.00
CA GLN A 342 17.19 15.77 -9.45
C GLN A 342 18.45 15.37 -10.24
N LEU A 343 18.66 14.07 -10.47
CA LEU A 343 19.85 13.60 -11.20
C LEU A 343 19.86 14.08 -12.65
N PHE A 344 18.71 14.06 -13.33
CA PHE A 344 18.59 14.53 -14.71
C PHE A 344 18.95 16.01 -14.83
N THR A 345 18.53 16.83 -13.87
CA THR A 345 18.74 18.29 -13.87
C THR A 345 20.15 18.69 -13.42
N ASP A 346 20.66 18.06 -12.36
CA ASP A 346 22.01 18.34 -11.82
C ASP A 346 23.11 17.86 -12.76
N HIS A 347 22.84 16.81 -13.55
CA HIS A 347 23.83 16.16 -14.39
C HIS A 347 23.45 16.21 -15.88
N GLY A 348 23.40 17.42 -16.42
CA GLY A 348 23.06 17.73 -17.81
C GLY A 348 23.89 17.04 -18.90
N ASN A 349 25.00 16.37 -18.58
CA ASN A 349 25.88 15.67 -19.54
C ASN A 349 26.05 14.17 -19.22
N TRP A 350 25.32 13.63 -18.24
CA TRP A 350 25.47 12.22 -17.89
C TRP A 350 24.64 11.33 -18.81
N PRO A 351 25.22 10.23 -19.34
CA PRO A 351 24.46 9.22 -20.05
C PRO A 351 23.48 8.50 -19.12
N GLU A 352 22.43 7.91 -19.69
CA GLU A 352 21.39 7.16 -18.98
C GLU A 352 21.99 6.16 -17.98
N GLY A 353 22.99 5.35 -18.37
CA GLY A 353 23.58 4.36 -17.49
C GLY A 353 24.17 4.91 -16.18
N TYR A 354 24.73 6.13 -16.19
CA TYR A 354 25.20 6.78 -14.96
C TYR A 354 24.04 7.33 -14.11
N LEU A 355 23.01 7.86 -14.75
CA LEU A 355 21.80 8.32 -14.08
C LEU A 355 21.09 7.13 -13.39
N SER A 356 20.92 6.02 -14.11
CA SER A 356 20.35 4.77 -13.61
C SER A 356 21.17 4.20 -12.45
N GLN A 357 22.49 4.05 -12.61
CA GLN A 357 23.35 3.54 -11.54
C GLN A 357 23.31 4.41 -10.27
N ARG A 358 23.32 5.75 -10.43
CA ARG A 358 23.27 6.66 -9.29
C ARG A 358 21.89 6.65 -8.61
N LYS A 359 20.81 6.61 -9.39
CA LYS A 359 19.44 6.46 -8.90
C LYS A 359 19.34 5.21 -8.03
N ASP A 360 19.71 4.05 -8.56
CA ASP A 360 19.59 2.77 -7.87
C ASP A 360 20.41 2.71 -6.58
N SER A 361 21.58 3.35 -6.57
CA SER A 361 22.39 3.53 -5.35
C SER A 361 21.66 4.34 -4.27
N LEU A 362 21.05 5.47 -4.65
CA LEU A 362 20.34 6.38 -3.74
C LEU A 362 19.02 5.79 -3.22
N VAL A 363 18.28 5.08 -4.07
CA VAL A 363 16.98 4.48 -3.71
C VAL A 363 17.10 3.06 -3.15
N SER A 364 18.31 2.52 -3.01
CA SER A 364 18.51 1.16 -2.52
C SER A 364 17.99 0.97 -1.09
N ASN A 365 17.40 -0.21 -0.82
CA ASN A 365 16.94 -0.59 0.52
C ASN A 365 18.04 -0.45 1.58
N ALA A 366 19.30 -0.71 1.23
CA ALA A 366 20.44 -0.53 2.13
C ALA A 366 20.67 0.95 2.47
N ARG A 367 20.61 1.87 1.50
CA ARG A 367 20.75 3.32 1.72
C ARG A 367 19.59 3.87 2.55
N LEU A 368 18.36 3.44 2.27
CA LEU A 368 17.16 3.85 3.01
C LEU A 368 17.16 3.33 4.46
N ALA A 369 17.49 2.05 4.66
CA ALA A 369 17.62 1.49 6.01
C ALA A 369 18.70 2.21 6.81
N ARG A 370 19.84 2.54 6.20
CA ARG A 370 20.91 3.34 6.83
C ARG A 370 20.41 4.75 7.20
N ALA A 371 19.64 5.41 6.34
CA ALA A 371 19.02 6.69 6.68
C ALA A 371 18.10 6.58 7.91
N ALA A 372 17.23 5.57 7.92
CA ALA A 372 16.32 5.28 9.03
C ALA A 372 17.09 5.06 10.34
N ILE A 373 18.19 4.30 10.29
CA ILE A 373 19.07 4.01 11.42
C ILE A 373 19.70 5.30 11.96
N VAL A 374 20.31 6.11 11.09
CA VAL A 374 20.99 7.36 11.48
C VAL A 374 20.00 8.33 12.15
N LYS A 375 18.74 8.35 11.71
CA LYS A 375 17.67 9.15 12.32
C LYS A 375 17.05 8.54 13.57
N GLY A 376 17.37 7.30 13.92
CA GLY A 376 16.74 6.59 15.04
C GLY A 376 15.30 6.16 14.78
N LEU A 377 14.87 6.06 13.51
CA LEU A 377 13.48 5.76 13.13
C LEU A 377 12.99 4.40 13.67
N GLY A 378 13.90 3.43 13.84
CA GLY A 378 13.56 2.09 14.31
C GLY A 378 12.88 2.02 15.68
N SER A 379 13.01 3.04 16.53
CA SER A 379 12.34 3.10 17.84
C SER A 379 10.86 3.51 17.72
N TYR A 380 10.46 4.15 16.62
CA TYR A 380 9.09 4.62 16.37
C TYR A 380 8.22 3.60 15.63
N ILE A 381 8.83 2.59 14.99
CA ILE A 381 8.09 1.58 14.24
C ILE A 381 7.25 0.72 15.19
N LEU A 382 5.97 0.53 14.89
CA LEU A 382 5.06 -0.28 15.71
C LEU A 382 5.01 -1.70 15.15
N THR A 383 5.38 -2.70 15.95
CA THR A 383 5.37 -4.12 15.53
C THR A 383 4.44 -4.98 16.35
N ASP A 384 4.06 -4.52 17.54
CA ASP A 384 3.38 -5.35 18.53
C ASP A 384 1.89 -5.57 18.17
N PRO A 385 1.45 -6.83 18.00
CA PRO A 385 0.03 -7.13 17.88
C PRO A 385 -0.69 -6.95 19.23
N LEU A 386 -1.99 -6.69 19.16
CA LEU A 386 -2.83 -6.71 20.35
C LEU A 386 -2.93 -8.15 20.91
N ARG A 387 -2.32 -8.38 22.08
CA ARG A 387 -2.28 -9.71 22.72
C ARG A 387 -3.69 -10.18 23.13
N ARG A 388 -3.97 -11.48 22.96
CA ARG A 388 -5.24 -12.10 23.41
C ARG A 388 -5.49 -11.93 24.91
N LYS A 389 -4.43 -12.04 25.73
CA LYS A 389 -4.45 -11.72 27.15
C LYS A 389 -3.85 -10.32 27.32
N TRP A 390 -4.69 -9.30 27.21
CA TRP A 390 -4.32 -7.91 27.47
C TRP A 390 -4.69 -7.52 28.90
N SER A 391 -3.84 -6.73 29.55
CA SER A 391 -4.10 -6.12 30.86
C SER A 391 -3.77 -4.63 30.79
N VAL A 392 -4.51 -3.85 31.57
CA VAL A 392 -4.26 -2.41 31.70
C VAL A 392 -2.82 -2.19 32.18
N PRO A 393 -2.02 -1.34 31.52
CA PRO A 393 -0.65 -1.05 31.94
C PRO A 393 -0.57 -0.50 33.36
N ARG A 394 0.46 -0.92 34.09
CA ARG A 394 0.68 -0.54 35.50
C ARG A 394 1.92 0.29 35.70
N ILE A 395 1.90 1.06 36.77
CA ILE A 395 3.03 1.87 37.22
C ILE A 395 4.17 0.95 37.65
N SER A 396 3.88 -0.17 38.32
CA SER A 396 4.89 -1.17 38.68
C SER A 396 5.55 -1.88 37.49
N ASP A 397 4.96 -1.80 36.29
CA ASP A 397 5.57 -2.37 35.07
C ASP A 397 6.57 -1.39 34.42
N ALA A 398 6.71 -0.16 34.92
CA ALA A 398 7.55 0.89 34.32
C ALA A 398 9.06 0.63 34.37
N ASP A 399 9.50 -0.22 35.30
CA ASP A 399 10.91 -0.59 35.45
C ASP A 399 11.31 -1.76 34.55
N GLN A 400 10.34 -2.38 33.85
CA GLN A 400 10.66 -3.37 32.83
C GLN A 400 11.27 -2.67 31.62
N GLU A 401 12.54 -2.97 31.33
CA GLU A 401 13.17 -2.47 30.13
C GLU A 401 12.42 -2.95 28.88
N ALA A 402 12.22 -2.06 27.92
CA ALA A 402 11.71 -2.45 26.62
C ALA A 402 12.65 -3.49 25.99
N GLU A 403 12.08 -4.61 25.57
CA GLU A 403 12.81 -5.68 24.90
C GLU A 403 13.46 -5.15 23.62
N GLU A 404 14.73 -5.49 23.44
CA GLU A 404 15.45 -5.19 22.20
C GLU A 404 14.93 -6.13 21.11
N ARG A 405 14.42 -5.56 20.01
CA ARG A 405 13.89 -6.32 18.87
C ARG A 405 14.76 -6.14 17.64
N THR A 406 14.71 -7.13 16.75
CA THR A 406 15.40 -7.07 15.47
C THR A 406 14.43 -6.66 14.35
N LEU A 407 14.61 -5.49 13.75
CA LEU A 407 13.92 -5.05 12.54
C LEU A 407 14.72 -5.49 11.31
N GLY A 408 14.07 -5.74 10.18
CA GLY A 408 14.75 -6.08 8.92
C GLY A 408 15.17 -4.84 8.12
N VAL A 409 16.21 -4.96 7.29
CA VAL A 409 16.63 -3.89 6.35
C VAL A 409 15.46 -3.44 5.49
N LYS A 410 14.72 -4.41 4.94
CA LYS A 410 13.54 -4.13 4.13
C LYS A 410 12.49 -3.33 4.89
N ALA A 411 12.08 -3.78 6.09
CA ALA A 411 11.08 -3.08 6.89
C ALA A 411 11.48 -1.63 7.24
N LEU A 412 12.77 -1.35 7.46
CA LEU A 412 13.25 0.03 7.68
C LEU A 412 13.13 0.88 6.41
N ALA A 413 13.49 0.33 5.25
CA ALA A 413 13.34 1.00 3.96
C ALA A 413 11.86 1.25 3.63
N ASP A 414 11.01 0.22 3.75
CA ASP A 414 9.58 0.29 3.48
C ASP A 414 8.91 1.38 4.34
N VAL A 415 9.33 1.57 5.60
CA VAL A 415 8.78 2.63 6.47
C VAL A 415 9.24 4.03 6.04
N VAL A 416 10.47 4.20 5.55
CA VAL A 416 10.92 5.48 4.99
C VAL A 416 10.09 5.85 3.76
N GLU A 417 9.91 4.90 2.85
CA GLU A 417 9.04 5.06 1.68
C GLU A 417 7.60 5.35 2.11
N ALA A 418 7.07 4.60 3.07
CA ALA A 418 5.73 4.83 3.59
C ALA A 418 5.55 6.22 4.21
N LEU A 419 6.56 6.80 4.86
CA LEU A 419 6.52 8.17 5.36
C LEU A 419 6.53 9.21 4.23
N ILE A 420 7.29 8.97 3.16
CA ILE A 420 7.29 9.81 1.96
C ILE A 420 5.91 9.75 1.27
N GLY A 421 5.37 8.54 1.10
CA GLY A 421 4.03 8.31 0.54
C GLY A 421 2.93 8.91 1.42
N ALA A 422 3.02 8.78 2.73
CA ALA A 422 2.08 9.40 3.68
C ALA A 422 2.10 10.93 3.57
N ALA A 423 3.28 11.55 3.50
CA ALA A 423 3.40 12.99 3.31
C ALA A 423 2.79 13.46 1.99
N TYR A 424 2.93 12.67 0.91
CA TYR A 424 2.28 12.95 -0.37
C TYR A 424 0.76 12.90 -0.28
N ILE A 425 0.19 11.82 0.26
CA ILE A 425 -1.26 11.64 0.38
C ILE A 425 -1.88 12.73 1.25
N ASP A 426 -1.15 13.17 2.28
CA ASP A 426 -1.61 14.15 3.23
C ASP A 426 -1.52 15.60 2.71
N SER A 427 -0.38 15.97 2.14
CA SER A 427 -0.04 17.38 1.87
C SER A 427 0.66 17.61 0.51
N GLY A 428 0.68 16.60 -0.38
CA GLY A 428 1.15 16.71 -1.76
C GLY A 428 2.67 16.65 -1.96
N PHE A 429 3.12 16.96 -3.19
CA PHE A 429 4.51 16.79 -3.63
C PHE A 429 5.55 17.54 -2.79
N ARG A 430 5.25 18.76 -2.32
CA ARG A 430 6.18 19.54 -1.49
C ARG A 430 6.45 18.86 -0.16
N ALA A 431 5.41 18.29 0.46
CA ALA A 431 5.53 17.55 1.71
C ALA A 431 6.33 16.27 1.53
N ALA A 432 6.05 15.51 0.47
CA ALA A 432 6.78 14.31 0.11
C ALA A 432 8.28 14.60 -0.07
N ARG A 433 8.63 15.66 -0.79
CA ARG A 433 10.02 16.05 -1.03
C ARG A 433 10.73 16.52 0.23
N ALA A 434 10.05 17.28 1.10
CA ALA A 434 10.58 17.64 2.41
C ALA A 434 10.86 16.39 3.26
N CYS A 435 9.96 15.40 3.22
CA CYS A 435 10.14 14.11 3.89
C CYS A 435 11.34 13.34 3.31
N THR A 436 11.47 13.26 1.99
CA THR A 436 12.63 12.65 1.33
C THR A 436 13.93 13.30 1.77
N ASN A 437 14.01 14.63 1.78
CA ASN A 437 15.21 15.37 2.19
C ASN A 437 15.61 15.11 3.66
N VAL A 438 14.64 14.84 4.55
CA VAL A 438 14.95 14.46 5.94
C VAL A 438 15.82 13.20 5.99
N PHE A 439 15.47 12.17 5.21
CA PHE A 439 16.17 10.88 5.21
C PHE A 439 17.35 10.82 4.24
N LEU A 440 17.23 11.50 3.11
CA LEU A 440 18.21 11.57 2.03
C LEU A 440 18.54 13.04 1.74
N PRO A 441 19.42 13.68 2.53
CA PRO A 441 19.80 15.09 2.32
C PRO A 441 20.42 15.37 0.95
N GLU A 442 20.94 14.33 0.27
CA GLU A 442 21.41 14.40 -1.11
C GLU A 442 20.31 14.79 -2.11
N ILE A 443 19.05 14.53 -1.77
CA ILE A 443 17.90 14.94 -2.56
C ILE A 443 17.40 16.27 -1.98
N SER A 444 17.56 17.35 -2.73
CA SER A 444 17.19 18.70 -2.29
C SER A 444 15.72 18.80 -1.94
N ALA A 445 15.39 19.53 -0.86
CA ALA A 445 14.00 19.89 -0.54
C ALA A 445 13.39 20.86 -1.57
N ILE A 446 14.22 21.58 -2.33
CA ILE A 446 13.81 22.52 -3.37
C ILE A 446 13.64 21.74 -4.69
N VAL A 447 12.56 22.03 -5.41
CA VAL A 447 12.32 21.45 -6.74
C VAL A 447 13.42 21.93 -7.69
N PRO A 448 14.07 21.05 -8.47
CA PRO A 448 15.15 21.45 -9.35
C PRO A 448 14.53 22.32 -10.43
N GLN A 449 15.24 23.38 -10.77
CA GLN A 449 14.88 24.18 -11.93
C GLN A 449 15.49 23.50 -13.14
N PHE A 450 14.64 23.23 -14.14
CA PHE A 450 15.14 22.84 -15.43
C PHE A 450 16.01 23.99 -15.98
N PRO A 451 17.19 23.69 -16.56
CA PRO A 451 18.10 24.73 -17.03
C PRO A 451 17.38 25.76 -17.91
N GLU A 452 17.59 27.05 -17.63
CA GLU A 452 17.08 28.13 -18.51
C GLU A 452 17.58 27.88 -19.92
N ARG A 453 16.63 27.71 -20.84
CA ARG A 453 16.95 27.41 -22.22
C ARG A 453 17.46 28.66 -22.89
N ILE A 454 18.71 28.60 -23.36
CA ILE A 454 19.22 29.62 -24.28
C ILE A 454 18.28 29.58 -25.49
N SER A 455 17.45 30.61 -25.65
CA SER A 455 16.50 30.72 -26.75
C SER A 455 17.23 30.67 -28.08
N VAL A 456 17.39 29.47 -28.65
CA VAL A 456 17.93 29.29 -29.99
C VAL A 456 16.85 29.77 -30.94
N LYS A 457 16.99 31.03 -31.38
CA LYS A 457 16.10 31.75 -32.28
C LYS A 457 15.48 30.86 -33.37
N SER A 458 14.13 30.86 -33.41
CA SER A 458 13.16 30.60 -34.50
C SER A 458 13.36 29.50 -35.56
N ASN A 459 14.47 28.77 -35.60
CA ASN A 459 14.78 27.78 -36.64
C ASN A 459 14.99 26.36 -36.11
N SER A 460 14.53 26.05 -34.89
CA SER A 460 14.51 24.68 -34.41
C SER A 460 13.63 23.82 -35.34
N PRO A 461 14.11 22.65 -35.79
CA PRO A 461 13.29 21.74 -36.57
C PRO A 461 12.06 21.36 -35.75
N ARG A 462 10.88 21.65 -36.30
CA ARG A 462 9.59 21.27 -35.71
C ARG A 462 8.99 20.16 -36.53
N ASP A 463 8.30 19.27 -35.85
CA ASP A 463 7.46 18.24 -36.46
C ASP A 463 6.00 18.48 -36.02
N PRO A 464 5.23 19.30 -36.76
CA PRO A 464 3.86 19.66 -36.39
C PRO A 464 2.91 18.46 -36.35
N GLU A 465 3.23 17.41 -37.10
CA GLU A 465 2.46 16.18 -37.14
C GLU A 465 2.68 15.38 -35.86
N ALA A 466 3.94 15.19 -35.44
CA ALA A 466 4.24 14.58 -34.16
C ALA A 466 3.66 15.40 -32.98
N GLU A 467 3.77 16.73 -33.00
CA GLU A 467 3.12 17.61 -31.99
C GLU A 467 1.60 17.40 -31.93
N THR A 468 0.97 17.22 -33.10
CA THR A 468 -0.47 16.97 -33.24
C THR A 468 -0.86 15.60 -32.69
N LEU A 469 -0.08 14.56 -33.00
CA LEU A 469 -0.26 13.22 -32.44
C LEU A 469 -0.17 13.26 -30.92
N ILE A 470 0.92 13.84 -30.38
CA ILE A 470 1.18 13.93 -28.93
C ILE A 470 0.16 14.85 -28.23
N GLY A 471 -0.39 15.83 -28.93
CA GLY A 471 -1.31 16.81 -28.37
C GLY A 471 -0.61 17.85 -27.49
N TYR A 472 0.68 18.08 -27.73
CA TYR A 472 1.52 19.02 -27.00
C TYR A 472 2.36 19.84 -27.99
N ARG A 473 2.41 21.16 -27.79
CA ARG A 473 3.18 22.07 -28.64
C ARG A 473 4.48 22.43 -27.93
N PHE A 474 5.60 21.98 -28.48
CA PHE A 474 6.90 22.18 -27.86
C PHE A 474 7.37 23.63 -28.01
N GLN A 475 7.88 24.17 -26.90
CA GLN A 475 8.65 25.40 -26.88
C GLN A 475 10.00 25.17 -27.55
N ASP A 476 10.66 24.05 -27.23
CA ASP A 476 11.89 23.60 -27.88
C ASP A 476 11.66 22.33 -28.72
N GLY A 477 11.56 22.51 -30.04
CA GLY A 477 11.40 21.40 -30.99
C GLY A 477 12.57 20.40 -30.99
N LEU A 478 13.75 20.79 -30.48
CA LEU A 478 14.88 19.86 -30.39
C LEU A 478 14.63 18.75 -29.36
N LEU A 479 13.85 18.99 -28.31
CA LEU A 479 13.52 17.95 -27.33
C LEU A 479 12.59 16.88 -27.91
N LEU A 480 11.62 17.29 -28.71
CA LEU A 480 10.80 16.35 -29.46
C LEU A 480 11.67 15.54 -30.43
N LEU A 481 12.58 16.22 -31.14
CA LEU A 481 13.49 15.55 -32.05
C LEU A 481 14.41 14.55 -31.33
N GLU A 482 14.96 14.90 -30.18
CA GLU A 482 15.78 14.02 -29.32
C GLU A 482 14.97 12.81 -28.85
N ALA A 483 13.75 13.01 -28.33
CA ALA A 483 12.86 11.93 -27.89
C ALA A 483 12.55 10.93 -29.01
N LEU A 484 12.48 11.41 -30.26
CA LEU A 484 12.24 10.59 -31.44
C LEU A 484 13.53 10.04 -32.09
N THR A 485 14.72 10.25 -31.51
CA THR A 485 16.00 9.84 -32.12
C THR A 485 16.58 8.62 -31.44
N HIS A 486 16.61 7.49 -32.16
CA HIS A 486 17.17 6.22 -31.67
C HIS A 486 18.71 6.29 -31.56
N PRO A 487 19.36 5.58 -30.61
CA PRO A 487 20.82 5.56 -30.44
C PRO A 487 21.64 5.20 -31.69
N SER A 488 21.04 4.50 -32.65
CA SER A 488 21.67 4.19 -33.95
C SER A 488 21.91 5.43 -34.82
N CYS A 489 21.34 6.58 -34.48
CA CYS A 489 21.55 7.87 -35.15
C CYS A 489 22.80 8.65 -34.68
N GLY A 490 23.73 8.03 -33.94
CA GLY A 490 24.86 8.69 -33.24
C GLY A 490 25.85 9.55 -34.07
N THR A 491 25.61 9.76 -35.36
CA THR A 491 26.30 10.73 -36.24
C THR A 491 25.55 12.04 -36.45
N ASP A 492 24.36 12.23 -35.86
CA ASP A 492 23.65 13.50 -35.96
C ASP A 492 24.32 14.56 -35.06
N ALA A 493 24.90 15.59 -35.69
CA ALA A 493 25.53 16.70 -34.97
C ALA A 493 24.52 17.62 -34.26
N LYS A 494 23.21 17.41 -34.46
CA LYS A 494 22.15 18.31 -33.99
C LYS A 494 21.43 17.85 -32.72
N THR A 495 21.39 16.56 -32.42
CA THR A 495 20.59 16.01 -31.29
C THR A 495 21.25 14.79 -30.66
N GLU A 496 21.08 14.64 -29.34
CA GLU A 496 21.40 13.41 -28.62
C GLU A 496 20.34 12.32 -28.93
N SER A 497 20.56 11.10 -28.41
CA SER A 497 19.56 10.02 -28.47
C SER A 497 18.56 10.12 -27.32
N TYR A 498 17.38 9.53 -27.48
CA TYR A 498 16.29 9.58 -26.51
C TYR A 498 16.59 9.03 -25.10
N GLN A 499 17.69 8.31 -24.88
CA GLN A 499 17.94 7.48 -23.68
C GLN A 499 17.86 8.26 -22.36
N ARG A 500 18.29 9.52 -22.33
CA ARG A 500 18.20 10.34 -21.12
C ARG A 500 16.77 10.78 -20.84
N LEU A 501 15.99 11.03 -21.88
CA LEU A 501 14.56 11.34 -21.79
C LEU A 501 13.75 10.09 -21.44
N GLU A 502 14.14 8.90 -21.92
CA GLU A 502 13.59 7.59 -21.45
C GLU A 502 13.75 7.48 -19.93
N PHE A 503 14.96 7.68 -19.41
CA PHE A 503 15.23 7.63 -17.96
C PHE A 503 14.31 8.57 -17.14
N LEU A 504 14.10 9.79 -17.63
CA LEU A 504 13.21 10.75 -16.98
C LEU A 504 11.74 10.33 -17.14
N GLY A 505 11.37 9.88 -18.33
CA GLY A 505 10.03 9.49 -18.74
C GLY A 505 9.49 8.26 -18.04
N ASP A 506 10.32 7.25 -17.81
CA ASP A 506 10.01 6.07 -16.99
C ASP A 506 9.54 6.51 -15.60
N ALA A 507 10.32 7.38 -14.96
CA ALA A 507 9.99 7.89 -13.63
C ALA A 507 8.73 8.79 -13.61
N VAL A 508 8.50 9.56 -14.68
CA VAL A 508 7.26 10.36 -14.87
C VAL A 508 6.05 9.43 -15.02
N LEU A 509 6.16 8.39 -15.84
CA LEU A 509 5.07 7.45 -16.07
C LEU A 509 4.75 6.67 -14.79
N ASP A 510 5.78 6.25 -14.06
CA ASP A 510 5.66 5.53 -12.79
C ASP A 510 4.88 6.34 -11.74
N VAL A 511 5.20 7.65 -11.62
CA VAL A 511 4.49 8.54 -10.70
C VAL A 511 3.08 8.87 -11.19
N LEU A 512 2.83 9.01 -12.50
CA LEU A 512 1.48 9.23 -13.04
C LEU A 512 0.56 8.04 -12.74
N ILE A 513 1.03 6.81 -12.97
CA ILE A 513 0.28 5.59 -12.65
C ILE A 513 0.03 5.51 -11.14
N SER A 514 1.08 5.70 -10.33
CA SER A 514 0.98 5.58 -8.87
C SER A 514 0.04 6.64 -8.27
N THR A 515 0.11 7.88 -8.76
CA THR A 515 -0.77 8.97 -8.32
C THR A 515 -2.21 8.78 -8.80
N PHE A 516 -2.44 8.25 -10.00
CA PHE A 516 -3.77 7.84 -10.45
C PHE A 516 -4.37 6.80 -9.49
N LEU A 517 -3.64 5.72 -9.19
CA LEU A 517 -4.11 4.67 -8.28
C LEU A 517 -4.33 5.16 -6.85
N SER A 518 -3.58 6.17 -6.40
CA SER A 518 -3.77 6.78 -5.09
C SER A 518 -5.14 7.44 -4.91
N ARG A 519 -5.72 7.95 -6.02
CA ARG A 519 -7.06 8.56 -6.03
C ARG A 519 -8.18 7.53 -5.90
N CYS A 520 -7.88 6.25 -6.14
CA CYS A 520 -8.81 5.12 -6.01
C CYS A 520 -8.78 4.46 -4.61
N LEU A 521 -8.09 5.07 -3.63
CA LEU A 521 -8.14 4.63 -2.24
C LEU A 521 -9.52 4.98 -1.61
N PRO A 522 -10.11 4.14 -0.74
CA PRO A 522 -9.58 2.95 -0.06
C PRO A 522 -9.88 1.59 -0.72
N GLU A 523 -10.41 1.56 -1.95
CA GLU A 523 -10.98 0.35 -2.58
C GLU A 523 -9.91 -0.66 -3.01
N LEU A 524 -8.69 -0.20 -3.29
CA LEU A 524 -7.58 -1.05 -3.75
C LEU A 524 -6.61 -1.42 -2.62
N SER A 525 -6.31 -2.71 -2.52
CA SER A 525 -5.18 -3.23 -1.72
C SER A 525 -3.82 -2.97 -2.40
N GLN A 526 -2.72 -2.97 -1.62
CA GLN A 526 -1.35 -2.84 -2.16
C GLN A 526 -1.07 -3.89 -3.26
N GLY A 527 -1.49 -5.14 -3.03
CA GLY A 527 -1.30 -6.22 -4.00
C GLY A 527 -2.09 -6.02 -5.30
N GLN A 528 -3.26 -5.37 -5.25
CA GLN A 528 -3.98 -4.97 -6.46
C GLN A 528 -3.26 -3.83 -7.18
N MET A 529 -2.86 -2.78 -6.46
CA MET A 529 -2.14 -1.64 -7.05
C MET A 529 -0.83 -2.07 -7.73
N THR A 530 -0.09 -2.98 -7.11
CA THR A 530 1.15 -3.53 -7.68
C THR A 530 0.90 -4.28 -8.99
N ARG A 531 -0.17 -5.09 -9.06
CA ARG A 531 -0.55 -5.80 -10.30
C ARG A 531 -0.99 -4.84 -11.40
N ILE A 532 -1.80 -3.84 -11.07
CA ILE A 532 -2.25 -2.82 -12.03
C ILE A 532 -1.05 -2.04 -12.57
N LYS A 533 -0.14 -1.61 -11.68
CA LYS A 533 1.10 -0.93 -12.06
C LYS A 533 1.95 -1.77 -13.02
N ALA A 534 2.15 -3.05 -12.72
CA ALA A 534 2.88 -3.98 -13.61
C ALA A 534 2.17 -4.19 -14.97
N ALA A 535 0.84 -4.15 -15.01
CA ALA A 535 0.06 -4.27 -16.24
C ALA A 535 0.07 -2.99 -17.10
N LEU A 536 0.32 -1.81 -16.50
CA LEU A 536 0.34 -0.53 -17.21
C LEU A 536 1.75 -0.07 -17.63
N GLY A 537 2.78 -0.42 -16.85
CA GLY A 537 4.16 0.03 -17.04
C GLY A 537 5.11 -1.06 -17.56
N ASN A 538 4.61 -2.05 -18.31
CA ASN A 538 5.49 -3.06 -18.91
C ASN A 538 5.79 -2.76 -20.39
N LYS A 539 6.94 -3.25 -20.85
CA LYS A 539 7.41 -3.12 -22.23
C LYS A 539 6.36 -3.50 -23.29
N ASN A 540 5.57 -4.55 -23.07
CA ASN A 540 4.64 -5.04 -24.09
C ASN A 540 3.45 -4.09 -24.28
N ILE A 541 2.87 -3.56 -23.20
CA ILE A 541 1.77 -2.58 -23.31
C ILE A 541 2.27 -1.25 -23.88
N LEU A 542 3.43 -0.76 -23.46
CA LEU A 542 4.00 0.48 -23.99
C LEU A 542 4.40 0.33 -25.46
N GLY A 543 4.95 -0.82 -25.85
CA GLY A 543 5.22 -1.11 -27.26
C GLY A 543 3.95 -1.24 -28.10
N TYR A 544 2.90 -1.87 -27.58
CA TYR A 544 1.57 -1.86 -28.22
C TYR A 544 1.06 -0.44 -28.42
N LEU A 545 1.15 0.41 -27.39
CA LEU A 545 0.72 1.81 -27.47
C LEU A 545 1.54 2.58 -28.50
N CYS A 546 2.85 2.36 -28.57
CA CYS A 546 3.69 2.97 -29.59
C CYS A 546 3.25 2.61 -31.02
N LEU A 547 2.82 1.35 -31.24
CA LEU A 547 2.32 0.85 -32.52
C LEU A 547 0.88 1.29 -32.82
N HIS A 548 0.05 1.48 -31.80
CA HIS A 548 -1.37 1.79 -31.92
C HIS A 548 -1.68 3.29 -31.89
N PHE A 549 -0.92 4.08 -31.13
CA PHE A 549 -1.14 5.50 -30.94
C PHE A 549 -0.80 6.26 -32.22
N SER A 550 -1.83 6.64 -32.95
CA SER A 550 -1.72 7.18 -34.31
C SER A 550 -2.58 8.42 -34.51
N MET A 551 -2.14 9.27 -35.43
CA MET A 551 -2.94 10.37 -35.96
C MET A 551 -3.44 10.01 -37.36
N ASP A 552 -4.54 10.64 -37.75
CA ASP A 552 -5.08 10.56 -39.10
C ASP A 552 -4.39 11.60 -39.98
N ARG A 553 -3.73 11.17 -41.06
CA ARG A 553 -3.11 12.03 -42.07
C ARG A 553 -3.91 11.95 -43.38
N ASP A 554 -4.46 13.09 -43.78
CA ASP A 554 -5.13 13.22 -45.08
C ASP A 554 -4.07 13.27 -46.20
N LEU A 555 -4.16 12.31 -47.11
CA LEU A 555 -3.29 12.20 -48.26
C LEU A 555 -4.08 12.30 -49.56
N VAL A 556 -3.39 12.78 -50.60
CA VAL A 556 -3.92 12.84 -51.96
C VAL A 556 -3.02 12.00 -52.85
N ARG A 557 -3.57 10.93 -53.43
CA ARG A 557 -2.91 10.16 -54.48
C ARG A 557 -3.49 10.58 -55.82
N ILE A 558 -2.61 10.81 -56.80
CA ILE A 558 -3.04 11.03 -58.18
C ILE A 558 -3.14 9.66 -58.85
N GLU A 559 -4.34 9.28 -59.25
CA GLU A 559 -4.59 8.05 -60.01
C GLU A 559 -4.90 8.39 -61.46
N THR A 560 -4.47 7.53 -62.38
CA THR A 560 -4.78 7.68 -63.80
C THR A 560 -6.03 6.87 -64.09
N GLY A 561 -7.10 7.55 -64.50
CA GLY A 561 -8.36 6.89 -64.85
C GLY A 561 -8.26 6.07 -66.15
N PRO A 562 -9.32 5.29 -66.47
CA PRO A 562 -9.41 4.54 -67.72
C PRO A 562 -9.32 5.42 -68.98
N ASP A 563 -9.60 6.71 -68.83
CA ASP A 563 -9.54 7.76 -69.86
C ASP A 563 -8.16 8.46 -69.96
N HIS A 564 -7.15 7.93 -69.26
CA HIS A 564 -5.81 8.50 -69.15
C HIS A 564 -5.76 9.91 -68.55
N ARG A 565 -6.82 10.34 -67.83
CA ARG A 565 -6.81 11.60 -67.11
C ARG A 565 -6.41 11.39 -65.65
N PRO A 566 -5.49 12.22 -65.12
CA PRO A 566 -5.20 12.20 -63.70
C PRO A 566 -6.42 12.69 -62.92
N HIS A 567 -6.81 11.96 -61.89
CA HIS A 567 -7.80 12.39 -60.91
C HIS A 567 -7.26 12.23 -59.50
N GLU A 568 -7.65 13.13 -58.62
CA GLU A 568 -7.25 13.12 -57.22
C GLU A 568 -8.11 12.14 -56.43
N VAL A 569 -7.47 11.18 -55.79
CA VAL A 569 -8.07 10.28 -54.81
C VAL A 569 -7.59 10.70 -53.43
N ARG A 570 -8.54 11.16 -52.60
CA ARG A 570 -8.28 11.51 -51.21
C ARG A 570 -8.49 10.30 -50.33
N TYR A 571 -7.54 10.02 -49.45
CA TYR A 571 -7.63 8.94 -48.48
C TYR A 571 -6.96 9.37 -47.17
N CYS A 572 -7.34 8.73 -46.08
CA CYS A 572 -6.76 8.97 -44.76
C CYS A 572 -5.87 7.78 -44.40
N GLU A 573 -4.64 8.06 -43.99
CA GLU A 573 -3.69 7.08 -43.48
C GLU A 573 -3.47 7.30 -41.98
N LYS A 574 -3.42 6.20 -41.21
CA LYS A 574 -3.01 6.26 -39.81
C LYS A 574 -1.49 6.29 -39.70
N VAL A 575 -0.97 7.34 -39.08
CA VAL A 575 0.46 7.52 -38.83
C VAL A 575 0.73 7.29 -37.34
N PRO A 576 1.21 6.09 -36.95
CA PRO A 576 1.53 5.77 -35.56
C PRO A 576 2.83 6.41 -35.08
N LEU A 577 2.98 6.56 -33.76
CA LEU A 577 4.11 7.24 -33.11
C LEU A 577 5.48 6.73 -33.59
N TRP A 578 5.64 5.42 -33.70
CA TRP A 578 6.93 4.84 -34.09
C TRP A 578 7.43 5.27 -35.48
N GLN A 579 6.54 5.68 -36.40
CA GLN A 579 6.95 6.15 -37.74
C GLN A 579 7.69 7.48 -37.70
N PHE A 580 7.55 8.24 -36.61
CA PHE A 580 8.31 9.47 -36.40
C PHE A 580 9.73 9.21 -35.87
N MET A 581 10.04 7.96 -35.50
CA MET A 581 11.35 7.61 -34.95
C MET A 581 12.44 7.67 -36.02
N ARG A 582 13.51 8.41 -35.72
CA ARG A 582 14.71 8.52 -36.54
C ARG A 582 15.69 7.41 -36.17
N HIS A 583 16.09 6.62 -37.14
CA HIS A 583 17.09 5.57 -36.98
C HIS A 583 17.93 5.40 -38.26
N HIS A 584 19.17 4.92 -38.13
CA HIS A 584 20.04 4.56 -39.27
C HIS A 584 20.40 3.07 -39.33
N SER A 585 19.93 2.27 -38.37
CA SER A 585 20.23 0.84 -38.33
C SER A 585 19.29 0.03 -39.25
N PRO A 586 19.82 -0.90 -40.07
CA PRO A 586 19.00 -1.86 -40.81
C PRO A 586 18.24 -2.83 -39.89
N ASP A 587 18.74 -3.09 -38.69
CA ASP A 587 18.08 -3.97 -37.72
C ASP A 587 16.76 -3.35 -37.25
N VAL A 588 16.74 -2.03 -37.05
CA VAL A 588 15.53 -1.29 -36.68
C VAL A 588 14.50 -1.31 -37.83
N VAL A 589 14.95 -1.23 -39.09
CA VAL A 589 14.06 -1.41 -40.26
C VAL A 589 13.40 -2.79 -40.24
N GLN A 590 14.17 -3.84 -39.93
CA GLN A 590 13.65 -5.20 -39.88
C GLN A 590 12.69 -5.39 -38.69
N ALA A 591 13.02 -4.81 -37.54
CA ALA A 591 12.16 -4.77 -36.37
C ALA A 591 10.80 -4.11 -36.69
N HIS A 592 10.81 -2.96 -37.37
CA HIS A 592 9.59 -2.29 -37.83
C HIS A 592 8.70 -3.18 -38.71
N LYS A 593 9.30 -3.88 -39.68
CA LYS A 593 8.56 -4.83 -40.53
C LYS A 593 7.95 -5.98 -39.73
N ASN A 594 8.71 -6.55 -38.79
CA ASN A 594 8.27 -7.67 -37.98
C ASN A 594 7.14 -7.28 -37.01
N ALA A 595 7.32 -6.16 -36.31
CA ALA A 595 6.34 -5.63 -35.37
C ALA A 595 5.06 -5.18 -36.10
N GLY A 596 5.19 -4.53 -37.27
CA GLY A 596 4.06 -4.14 -38.11
C GLY A 596 3.21 -5.34 -38.55
N HIS A 597 3.84 -6.37 -39.11
CA HIS A 597 3.15 -7.60 -39.52
C HIS A 597 2.46 -8.30 -38.35
N THR A 598 3.09 -8.36 -37.17
CA THR A 598 2.49 -8.98 -35.99
C THR A 598 1.34 -8.14 -35.44
N PHE A 599 1.48 -6.82 -35.44
CA PHE A 599 0.44 -5.88 -35.04
C PHE A 599 -0.79 -5.93 -35.95
N GLU A 600 -0.61 -6.10 -37.27
CA GLU A 600 -1.72 -6.32 -38.21
C GLU A 600 -2.52 -7.59 -37.88
N GLN A 601 -1.87 -8.63 -37.34
CA GLN A 601 -2.52 -9.90 -37.00
C GLN A 601 -3.31 -9.84 -35.69
N CYS A 602 -2.80 -9.20 -34.64
CA CYS A 602 -3.41 -9.25 -33.30
C CYS A 602 -3.75 -7.90 -32.67
N GLY A 603 -3.32 -6.77 -33.24
CA GLY A 603 -3.49 -5.43 -32.65
C GLY A 603 -4.95 -5.03 -32.44
N ALA A 604 -5.84 -5.36 -33.38
CA ALA A 604 -7.27 -5.10 -33.25
C ALA A 604 -7.92 -5.91 -32.11
N GLU A 605 -7.49 -7.16 -31.92
CA GLU A 605 -7.98 -8.01 -30.83
C GLU A 605 -7.47 -7.52 -29.47
N ILE A 606 -6.19 -7.13 -29.39
CA ILE A 606 -5.61 -6.50 -28.20
C ILE A 606 -6.42 -5.26 -27.82
N HIS A 607 -6.66 -4.36 -28.77
CA HIS A 607 -7.46 -3.15 -28.54
C HIS A 607 -8.84 -3.48 -28.00
N LYS A 608 -9.56 -4.42 -28.65
CA LYS A 608 -10.89 -4.84 -28.22
C LYS A 608 -10.90 -5.36 -26.78
N ILE A 609 -9.94 -6.20 -26.40
CA ILE A 609 -9.87 -6.75 -25.04
C ILE A 609 -9.52 -5.66 -24.01
N LEU A 610 -8.54 -4.79 -24.31
CA LEU A 610 -8.17 -3.69 -23.42
C LEU A 610 -9.32 -2.68 -23.24
N SER A 611 -10.15 -2.49 -24.27
CA SER A 611 -11.28 -1.55 -24.22
C SER A 611 -12.56 -2.15 -23.62
N GLU A 612 -12.89 -3.41 -23.93
CA GLU A 612 -14.20 -3.99 -23.62
C GLU A 612 -14.11 -5.36 -22.90
N GLY A 613 -12.96 -6.04 -22.98
CA GLY A 613 -12.78 -7.37 -22.42
C GLY A 613 -12.69 -7.40 -20.90
N ALA A 614 -12.95 -8.57 -20.29
CA ALA A 614 -12.94 -8.75 -18.84
C ALA A 614 -11.57 -9.17 -18.27
N THR A 615 -10.67 -9.70 -19.11
CA THR A 615 -9.36 -10.23 -18.69
C THR A 615 -8.25 -9.61 -19.52
N TYR A 616 -7.18 -9.19 -18.86
CA TYR A 616 -6.04 -8.54 -19.50
C TYR A 616 -5.34 -9.47 -20.52
N PRO A 617 -5.01 -8.99 -21.74
CA PRO A 617 -4.56 -9.83 -22.84
C PRO A 617 -3.07 -10.18 -22.78
N TRP A 618 -2.61 -10.76 -21.66
CA TRP A 618 -1.19 -11.09 -21.42
C TRP A 618 -0.54 -11.86 -22.58
N LYS A 619 -1.22 -12.90 -23.09
CA LYS A 619 -0.70 -13.75 -24.18
C LYS A 619 -0.57 -12.99 -25.50
N LEU A 620 -1.58 -12.20 -25.88
CA LEU A 620 -1.55 -11.45 -27.14
C LEU A 620 -0.52 -10.32 -27.11
N LEU A 621 -0.36 -9.65 -25.96
CA LEU A 621 0.72 -8.67 -25.76
C LEU A 621 2.10 -9.32 -25.81
N ALA A 622 2.27 -10.51 -25.24
CA ALA A 622 3.51 -11.29 -25.35
C ALA A 622 3.79 -11.76 -26.80
N ARG A 623 2.74 -12.11 -27.55
CA ARG A 623 2.84 -12.45 -28.99
C ARG A 623 3.30 -11.27 -29.83
N LEU A 624 2.81 -10.06 -29.53
CA LEU A 624 3.22 -8.84 -30.24
C LEU A 624 4.74 -8.65 -30.16
N GLY A 625 5.34 -8.98 -29.02
CA GLY A 625 6.78 -9.05 -28.80
C GLY A 625 7.56 -7.85 -29.35
N PRO A 626 7.13 -6.60 -29.10
CA PRO A 626 7.83 -5.44 -29.64
C PRO A 626 9.26 -5.38 -29.07
N ASP A 627 10.21 -4.84 -29.83
CA ASP A 627 11.55 -4.57 -29.31
C ASP A 627 11.52 -3.48 -28.23
N LYS A 628 12.54 -3.43 -27.36
CA LYS A 628 12.54 -2.54 -26.18
C LYS A 628 12.42 -1.07 -26.58
N PHE A 629 13.05 -0.64 -27.67
CA PHE A 629 13.03 0.75 -28.11
C PHE A 629 11.63 1.32 -28.36
N TYR A 630 10.60 0.49 -28.57
CA TYR A 630 9.22 0.98 -28.70
C TYR A 630 8.65 1.48 -27.37
N SER A 631 8.94 0.81 -26.25
CA SER A 631 8.57 1.33 -24.93
C SER A 631 9.40 2.55 -24.59
N ASP A 632 10.70 2.49 -24.88
CA ASP A 632 11.62 3.61 -24.60
C ASP A 632 11.19 4.89 -25.35
N LEU A 633 10.64 4.75 -26.57
CA LEU A 633 10.10 5.86 -27.35
C LEU A 633 8.86 6.50 -26.73
N VAL A 634 8.00 5.70 -26.09
CA VAL A 634 6.83 6.25 -25.37
C VAL A 634 7.32 7.00 -24.13
N GLU A 635 8.20 6.39 -23.35
CA GLU A 635 8.79 6.97 -22.15
C GLU A 635 9.54 8.27 -22.49
N SER A 636 10.37 8.29 -23.53
CA SER A 636 11.12 9.48 -23.94
C SER A 636 10.22 10.65 -24.31
N VAL A 637 9.06 10.40 -24.93
CA VAL A 637 8.08 11.45 -25.23
C VAL A 637 7.47 12.02 -23.94
N PHE A 638 7.15 11.18 -22.95
CA PHE A 638 6.74 11.67 -21.62
C PHE A 638 7.85 12.50 -20.97
N GLY A 639 9.11 12.04 -21.04
CA GLY A 639 10.27 12.77 -20.52
C GLY A 639 10.47 14.11 -21.21
N ALA A 640 10.28 14.18 -22.53
CA ALA A 640 10.38 15.42 -23.30
C ALA A 640 9.27 16.41 -22.96
N VAL A 641 8.01 15.96 -22.88
CA VAL A 641 6.88 16.81 -22.48
C VAL A 641 7.10 17.35 -21.06
N PHE A 642 7.51 16.50 -20.12
CA PHE A 642 7.79 16.89 -18.74
C PHE A 642 8.93 17.92 -18.64
N ASN A 643 10.00 17.73 -19.43
CA ASN A 643 11.11 18.67 -19.49
C ASN A 643 10.69 20.01 -20.14
N ASP A 644 9.98 19.98 -21.28
CA ASP A 644 9.46 21.16 -21.99
C ASP A 644 8.44 21.97 -21.19
N SER A 645 7.68 21.30 -20.33
CA SER A 645 6.73 21.94 -19.42
C SER A 645 7.34 22.41 -18.09
N GLU A 646 8.68 22.40 -17.96
CA GLU A 646 9.41 22.78 -16.73
C GLU A 646 8.98 21.97 -15.49
N GLY A 647 8.66 20.69 -15.69
CA GLY A 647 8.26 19.78 -14.62
C GLY A 647 6.77 19.78 -14.30
N ASP A 648 5.92 20.29 -15.20
CA ASP A 648 4.46 20.23 -15.04
C ASP A 648 3.91 18.84 -15.38
N LEU A 649 3.55 18.08 -14.34
CA LEU A 649 2.90 16.77 -14.48
C LEU A 649 1.52 16.85 -15.13
N SER A 650 0.83 18.00 -15.11
CA SER A 650 -0.51 18.13 -15.70
C SER A 650 -0.50 18.03 -17.22
N GLU A 651 0.55 18.51 -17.88
CA GLU A 651 0.75 18.31 -19.32
C GLU A 651 1.02 16.83 -19.65
N CYS A 652 1.74 16.14 -18.77
CA CYS A 652 1.97 14.70 -18.90
C CYS A 652 0.69 13.89 -18.62
N GLU A 653 -0.16 14.31 -17.69
CA GLU A 653 -1.49 13.70 -17.46
C GLU A 653 -2.38 13.79 -18.72
N LYS A 654 -2.29 14.88 -19.50
CA LYS A 654 -3.01 14.99 -20.78
C LYS A 654 -2.51 13.98 -21.80
N LEU A 655 -1.19 13.79 -21.90
CA LEU A 655 -0.61 12.76 -22.77
C LEU A 655 -1.00 11.35 -22.30
N PHE A 656 -0.99 11.09 -20.99
CA PHE A 656 -1.42 9.84 -20.36
C PHE A 656 -2.89 9.50 -20.68
N GLU A 657 -3.75 10.52 -20.75
CA GLU A 657 -5.13 10.38 -21.22
C GLU A 657 -5.20 10.14 -22.73
N ARG A 658 -4.48 10.93 -23.51
CA ARG A 658 -4.53 10.90 -24.98
C ARG A 658 -4.02 9.58 -25.58
N ILE A 659 -2.98 8.99 -24.99
CA ILE A 659 -2.45 7.69 -25.42
C ILE A 659 -3.35 6.52 -24.98
N GLY A 660 -4.34 6.76 -24.11
CA GLY A 660 -5.32 5.77 -23.64
C GLY A 660 -4.96 5.06 -22.33
N LEU A 661 -3.78 5.31 -21.76
CA LEU A 661 -3.35 4.66 -20.51
C LEU A 661 -4.25 5.00 -19.32
N LYS A 662 -4.71 6.25 -19.21
CA LYS A 662 -5.65 6.66 -18.14
C LYS A 662 -6.95 5.86 -18.18
N TYR A 663 -7.45 5.61 -19.39
CA TYR A 663 -8.67 4.83 -19.59
C TYR A 663 -8.47 3.37 -19.17
N TYR A 664 -7.37 2.74 -19.58
CA TYR A 664 -7.04 1.38 -19.16
C TYR A 664 -6.82 1.29 -17.65
N ALA A 665 -6.13 2.27 -17.05
CA ALA A 665 -5.92 2.34 -15.61
C ALA A 665 -7.25 2.42 -14.83
N ALA A 666 -8.21 3.21 -15.31
CA ALA A 666 -9.54 3.30 -14.71
C ALA A 666 -10.26 1.94 -14.74
N ARG A 667 -10.28 1.26 -15.88
CA ARG A 667 -10.91 -0.07 -16.00
C ARG A 667 -10.32 -1.10 -15.04
N MET A 668 -8.99 -1.09 -14.89
CA MET A 668 -8.28 -1.99 -13.97
C MET A 668 -8.56 -1.66 -12.50
N ALA A 669 -8.62 -0.37 -12.16
CA ALA A 669 -8.92 0.10 -10.80
C ALA A 669 -10.37 -0.21 -10.39
N GLU A 670 -11.32 -0.06 -11.31
CA GLU A 670 -12.75 -0.40 -11.12
C GLU A 670 -13.00 -1.92 -11.10
N GLY A 671 -12.01 -2.74 -11.44
CA GLY A 671 -12.13 -4.19 -11.52
C GLY A 671 -12.90 -4.70 -12.74
N THR A 672 -13.17 -3.86 -13.74
CA THR A 672 -13.83 -4.27 -15.00
C THR A 672 -12.85 -4.97 -15.96
N LEU A 673 -11.54 -4.83 -15.73
CA LEU A 673 -10.48 -5.53 -16.43
C LEU A 673 -9.57 -6.24 -15.40
N ASP A 674 -9.65 -7.56 -15.32
CA ASP A 674 -8.83 -8.36 -14.41
C ASP A 674 -7.39 -8.47 -14.93
N VAL A 675 -6.44 -8.03 -14.10
CA VAL A 675 -5.00 -7.98 -14.38
C VAL A 675 -4.20 -9.00 -13.59
N VAL A 676 -4.83 -9.99 -12.95
CA VAL A 676 -4.09 -11.12 -12.37
C VAL A 676 -3.21 -11.75 -13.46
N HIS A 677 -1.90 -11.84 -13.19
CA HIS A 677 -1.00 -12.51 -14.11
C HIS A 677 -1.27 -14.03 -14.06
N PRO A 678 -1.34 -14.74 -15.20
CA PRO A 678 -1.64 -16.19 -15.21
C PRO A 678 -0.72 -17.02 -14.32
N ARG A 679 0.52 -16.57 -14.11
CA ARG A 679 1.49 -17.22 -13.21
C ARG A 679 1.06 -17.17 -11.75
N ASP A 680 0.58 -16.03 -11.28
CA ASP A 680 0.13 -15.84 -9.89
C ASP A 680 -1.12 -16.69 -9.63
N GLU A 681 -2.00 -16.76 -10.63
CA GLU A 681 -3.19 -17.61 -10.61
C GLU A 681 -2.84 -19.11 -10.55
N LEU A 682 -1.88 -19.56 -11.38
CA LEU A 682 -1.38 -20.93 -11.35
C LEU A 682 -0.74 -21.28 -10.01
N GLN A 683 0.05 -20.36 -9.43
CA GLN A 683 0.65 -20.54 -8.11
C GLN A 683 -0.44 -20.63 -7.03
N GLY A 684 -1.51 -19.85 -7.11
CA GLY A 684 -2.67 -19.94 -6.22
C GLY A 684 -3.37 -21.30 -6.28
N LEU A 685 -3.50 -21.90 -7.47
CA LEU A 685 -4.15 -23.20 -7.68
C LEU A 685 -3.28 -24.39 -7.24
N THR A 686 -1.96 -24.26 -7.37
CA THR A 686 -0.98 -25.34 -7.08
C THR A 686 -0.43 -25.26 -5.66
N GLY A 687 -0.59 -24.13 -4.97
CA GLY A 687 -0.14 -23.94 -3.60
C GLY A 687 1.38 -24.00 -3.46
N SER A 688 1.87 -24.95 -2.66
CA SER A 688 3.32 -25.16 -2.43
C SER A 688 3.94 -26.20 -3.36
N SER A 689 3.19 -26.71 -4.33
CA SER A 689 3.67 -27.74 -5.25
C SER A 689 4.80 -27.20 -6.13
N LYS A 690 5.75 -28.07 -6.50
CA LYS A 690 6.85 -27.71 -7.40
C LYS A 690 6.31 -27.47 -8.80
N LEU A 691 6.43 -26.22 -9.27
CA LEU A 691 6.06 -25.79 -10.62
C LEU A 691 7.30 -25.68 -11.50
N GLU A 692 7.29 -26.35 -12.65
CA GLU A 692 8.33 -26.27 -13.68
C GLU A 692 7.69 -25.83 -15.00
N ILE A 693 8.23 -24.78 -15.61
CA ILE A 693 7.79 -24.26 -16.92
C ILE A 693 9.00 -24.36 -17.84
N ASP A 694 8.88 -25.15 -18.89
CA ASP A 694 9.97 -25.47 -19.81
C ASP A 694 9.59 -24.95 -21.20
N VAL A 695 10.33 -23.96 -21.71
CA VAL A 695 10.10 -23.37 -23.03
C VAL A 695 11.27 -23.73 -23.93
N GLN A 696 10.97 -24.33 -25.07
CA GLN A 696 11.97 -24.83 -26.02
C GLN A 696 11.71 -24.26 -27.42
N PRO A 697 12.75 -23.78 -28.11
CA PRO A 697 12.64 -23.42 -29.52
C PRO A 697 12.61 -24.68 -30.38
N VAL A 698 11.64 -24.74 -31.29
CA VAL A 698 11.47 -25.76 -32.32
C VAL A 698 11.72 -25.10 -33.66
N PHE A 699 12.77 -25.55 -34.34
CA PHE A 699 13.14 -25.05 -35.66
C PHE A 699 12.44 -25.86 -36.74
N SER A 700 11.61 -25.21 -37.56
CA SER A 700 10.96 -25.82 -38.72
C SER A 700 11.62 -25.32 -40.00
N GLY A 701 12.78 -25.89 -40.36
CA GLY A 701 13.56 -25.46 -41.54
C GLY A 701 14.43 -24.22 -41.29
N ASP A 702 14.81 -23.51 -42.37
CA ASP A 702 15.73 -22.35 -42.35
C ASP A 702 15.08 -21.02 -41.87
N GLU A 703 13.80 -21.01 -41.46
CA GLU A 703 13.10 -19.78 -41.07
C GLU A 703 12.46 -19.89 -39.68
N ARG A 704 12.74 -18.86 -38.85
CA ARG A 704 12.22 -18.50 -37.51
C ARG A 704 11.87 -19.63 -36.53
N ALA A 705 12.50 -19.59 -35.35
CA ALA A 705 12.15 -20.49 -34.25
C ALA A 705 10.68 -20.32 -33.83
N ILE A 706 9.97 -21.44 -33.73
CA ILE A 706 8.64 -21.53 -33.12
C ILE A 706 8.83 -22.07 -31.71
N PHE A 707 8.17 -21.50 -30.72
CA PHE A 707 8.33 -21.91 -29.33
C PHE A 707 7.24 -22.89 -28.90
N VAL A 708 7.65 -23.87 -28.09
CA VAL A 708 6.76 -24.81 -27.41
C VAL A 708 7.02 -24.70 -25.91
N CYS A 709 5.96 -24.67 -25.12
CA CYS A 709 6.01 -24.60 -23.66
C CYS A 709 5.31 -25.81 -23.07
N SER A 710 5.96 -26.50 -22.13
CA SER A 710 5.37 -27.57 -21.31
C SER A 710 5.36 -27.14 -19.85
N VAL A 711 4.19 -27.21 -19.20
CA VAL A 711 4.02 -26.88 -17.79
C VAL A 711 3.86 -28.15 -16.98
N ARG A 712 4.74 -28.36 -16.00
CA ARG A 712 4.73 -29.51 -15.08
C ARG A 712 4.44 -29.10 -13.65
N VAL A 713 3.62 -29.89 -12.97
CA VAL A 713 3.37 -29.79 -11.53
C VAL A 713 3.75 -31.14 -10.90
N GLU A 714 4.65 -31.12 -9.91
CA GLU A 714 5.19 -32.34 -9.29
C GLU A 714 5.73 -33.36 -10.32
N GLY A 715 6.42 -32.86 -11.35
CA GLY A 715 7.01 -33.67 -12.42
C GLY A 715 6.03 -34.19 -13.48
N THR A 716 4.72 -33.94 -13.34
CA THR A 716 3.71 -34.35 -14.32
C THR A 716 3.35 -33.20 -15.25
N VAL A 717 3.43 -33.40 -16.57
CA VAL A 717 2.97 -32.41 -17.57
C VAL A 717 1.45 -32.28 -17.48
N ILE A 718 0.97 -31.07 -17.20
CA ILE A 718 -0.46 -30.77 -17.07
C ILE A 718 -1.01 -29.94 -18.23
N ALA A 719 -0.14 -29.23 -18.96
CA ALA A 719 -0.52 -28.46 -20.14
C ALA A 719 0.68 -28.20 -21.04
N GLU A 720 0.39 -27.97 -22.32
CA GLU A 720 1.36 -27.55 -23.32
C GLU A 720 0.79 -26.42 -24.19
N ALA A 721 1.66 -25.52 -24.63
CA ALA A 721 1.36 -24.54 -25.68
C ALA A 721 2.33 -24.75 -26.84
N GLN A 722 1.80 -24.79 -28.06
CA GLN A 722 2.56 -25.05 -29.28
C GLN A 722 2.28 -23.95 -30.32
N GLY A 723 3.22 -23.75 -31.25
CA GLY A 723 3.01 -22.81 -32.37
C GLY A 723 3.20 -21.34 -31.99
N CYS A 724 3.91 -21.04 -30.90
CA CYS A 724 4.10 -19.68 -30.42
C CYS A 724 5.26 -18.99 -31.15
N ILE A 725 5.11 -17.69 -31.42
CA ILE A 725 6.07 -16.88 -32.18
C ILE A 725 7.18 -16.36 -31.27
N THR A 726 6.85 -16.07 -30.02
CA THR A 726 7.79 -15.58 -29.00
C THR A 726 7.88 -16.55 -27.82
N GLU A 727 9.03 -16.52 -27.13
CA GLU A 727 9.23 -17.28 -25.90
C GLU A 727 8.21 -16.88 -24.81
N ASP A 728 7.96 -15.58 -24.67
CA ASP A 728 6.97 -15.05 -23.72
C ASP A 728 5.54 -15.50 -24.05
N GLU A 729 5.15 -15.54 -25.34
CA GLU A 729 3.83 -16.06 -25.75
C GLU A 729 3.69 -17.54 -25.36
N ALA A 730 4.74 -18.35 -25.59
CA ALA A 730 4.75 -19.76 -25.23
C ALA A 730 4.63 -19.93 -23.72
N CYS A 731 5.42 -19.19 -22.95
CA CYS A 731 5.41 -19.21 -21.49
C CYS A 731 4.01 -18.86 -20.95
N VAL A 732 3.48 -17.68 -21.30
CA VAL A 732 2.17 -17.22 -20.83
C VAL A 732 1.06 -18.14 -21.32
N GLY A 733 1.11 -18.58 -22.57
CA GLY A 733 0.11 -19.49 -23.15
C GLY A 733 0.08 -20.86 -22.48
N GLY A 734 1.25 -21.43 -22.15
CA GLY A 734 1.36 -22.70 -21.43
C GLY A 734 0.80 -22.58 -20.01
N ILE A 735 1.12 -21.48 -19.31
CA ILE A 735 0.58 -21.20 -17.97
C ILE A 735 -0.94 -21.06 -18.01
N GLN A 736 -1.49 -20.32 -18.97
CA GLN A 736 -2.95 -20.16 -19.12
C GLN A 736 -3.64 -21.51 -19.39
N ALA A 737 -3.04 -22.36 -20.23
CA ALA A 737 -3.55 -23.71 -20.47
C ALA A 737 -3.52 -24.58 -19.19
N ALA A 738 -2.47 -24.46 -18.38
CA ALA A 738 -2.36 -25.15 -17.08
C ALA A 738 -3.43 -24.68 -16.09
N VAL A 739 -3.68 -23.37 -15.99
CA VAL A 739 -4.75 -22.81 -15.15
C VAL A 739 -6.11 -23.36 -15.57
N ALA A 740 -6.42 -23.34 -16.87
CA ALA A 740 -7.68 -23.85 -17.40
C ALA A 740 -7.86 -25.35 -17.09
N PHE A 741 -6.80 -26.15 -17.26
CA PHE A 741 -6.81 -27.57 -16.91
C PHE A 741 -7.11 -27.80 -15.42
N LEU A 742 -6.42 -27.11 -14.51
CA LEU A 742 -6.60 -27.27 -13.07
C LEU A 742 -7.98 -26.82 -12.58
N ARG A 743 -8.53 -25.74 -13.14
CA ARG A 743 -9.91 -25.30 -12.86
C ARG A 743 -10.92 -26.37 -13.24
N SER A 744 -10.78 -26.96 -14.44
CA SER A 744 -11.67 -28.02 -14.90
C SER A 744 -11.66 -29.26 -13.98
N GLN A 745 -10.51 -29.57 -13.37
CA GLN A 745 -10.36 -30.67 -12.40
C GLN A 745 -11.03 -30.36 -11.05
N GLN A 746 -10.97 -29.12 -10.57
CA GLN A 746 -11.63 -28.73 -9.32
C GLN A 746 -13.16 -28.73 -9.46
N GLU A 747 -13.68 -28.25 -10.59
CA GLU A 747 -15.13 -28.29 -10.87
C GLU A 747 -15.66 -29.73 -11.03
N GLY A 748 -14.84 -30.64 -11.57
CA GLY A 748 -15.18 -32.06 -11.71
C GLY A 748 -15.15 -32.87 -10.41
N ARG A 749 -14.40 -32.43 -9.39
CA ARG A 749 -14.35 -33.08 -8.05
C ARG A 749 -15.48 -32.64 -7.11
N GLY A 750 -16.21 -31.59 -7.46
CA GLY A 750 -17.37 -31.08 -6.71
C GLY A 750 -18.72 -31.65 -7.13
N ARG A 751 -18.77 -32.61 -8.06
CA ARG A 751 -19.98 -33.29 -8.53
C ARG A 751 -20.06 -34.73 -8.06
#